data_AF-A0AAW1NEW1-F1
#
_entry.id   AF-A0AAW1NEW1-F1
#
_cell.length_a   1.000
_cell.length_b   1.000
_cell.length_c   1.000
_cell.angle_alpha   90.00
_cell.angle_beta   90.00
_cell.angle_gamma   90.00
#
_symmetry.space_group_name_H-M   'P 1'
#
loop_
_entity.id
_entity.type
_entity.pdbx_description
1 polymer ?
#
loop_
_entity_poly.entity_id
_entity_poly.type
_entity_poly.pdbx_seq_one_letter_code
_entity_poly.pdbx_strand_id
1 'polypeptide(L)'
;MATELRSRRSAVGASGWPHGGRLAETVEDEDIASRKGQETHPLFEDDSAESLGIADRPANSDSDYNRGLLDTASTQDPKRRYGGYRRQKLRTESSDDEEEQYLYTAAPFNQPDLEAMSEEASGELPVQEQPIYPKDANAALAAGVPYQKYHQRRKVNWLGCLVLSLYMCSLGFYIYIRVTRTLDLGSVGFIAFGVYVFAIEMLGAVATLLYGVNLIWDPVKEQPSTDPLNEMLPLVGQHYHLRVLIPCYKEPLAIVSKTISAAHQAALPNGCQRDIYMQRASGEVNGKSGNLNNCLSQIYPAGMAIPAHEVVCIFDADQVANADFFLKTLYLFDGGSDVGMVLSPQAFHNVRLNADVFNHANIQFWEYAQHGYDALGFISCTGTNFMVRSLALQQCGWSPTYTLTEDFALGMALKSHGWHCRYVEEYLAIGEAPDQVRNCFQQRSRWAKGHFQVVFSWKYCPLFVRNLPFLHRLLYCSGVFSYIVGAVTTPTFIIIPLLTIWVGIFPIVVSRWAAIALTAYAVGQMLVLSYCRRLKHLQGLWFAGIANNILWWAFAKAAFNALAAKLGRDITFKATVKGTAAKIVGSIFGDLWPPALLFIAGAVSFGIGLAKLISGPSVISTLAISLAWIVYGMIPPFLLLHYTFLGRGSTLAFWSKMMTCLSFLSAAAALTLLWFVYPKDFDFGKAAGDSLLFYDAQRVGKLPANNPISFRQSALQYENDSAAGFPDLTGGWLQGGIAGDLKLTMPTAFAVTMLAWGLLAFPSGYESAGQTAHVRQTVRWGTDYLLKTVRPAARNNSAVDGYNIVYQVGNLTEDIGFWGTPESLTAENMPRPAYTVRTRDGASDLASSLAAAFVAGSLALRADSTPDAGSYADQLMANAKALYTEAKAFPGQYTSRLQYSCTSKYSKSSIGTSRLSNPCPSPTAFANGSAVFFYNSTGHWDDLIWAAAWMFKATGNQSYLADVNSFLPQYRRQEQPIDLGYITDWNHVFQAANVLLAVSSNDLSFHRKAQVMLQNWICALGGTTAFTPQGRAWNPLANTTGATGNVAFLAAVYGQHPSSSITPAQSARYICFARSQMRYILGDKTDSLMVGNGRNPPTHVQNRAASCPDPPTACNAASAFNVTTPNPHVLTGAVVEFGSYSDSFQDVRTNNDSRVSVENNAGITGALAGLVNAPGTFDSCLQGFGVLTSGGDVCDASSIVAS
;
A
#
# COMPACT_ATOMS: atom_id res chain seq x y z
N MET A 1 56.54 11.22 -13.89
CA MET A 1 56.51 11.05 -15.37
C MET A 1 55.08 11.38 -15.79
N ALA A 2 54.81 12.40 -16.61
CA ALA A 2 55.29 12.66 -17.97
C ALA A 2 54.71 11.59 -18.95
N THR A 3 54.02 11.94 -20.05
CA THR A 3 53.82 13.27 -20.68
C THR A 3 52.53 13.32 -21.53
N GLU A 4 52.06 14.54 -21.83
CA GLU A 4 51.63 15.10 -23.14
C GLU A 4 51.51 14.19 -24.40
N LEU A 5 50.75 14.51 -25.48
CA LEU A 5 50.05 15.75 -25.89
C LEU A 5 48.93 15.51 -26.95
N ARG A 6 48.16 16.59 -27.20
CA ARG A 6 47.06 16.85 -28.16
C ARG A 6 47.10 16.27 -29.61
N SER A 7 45.90 15.86 -30.05
CA SER A 7 45.17 16.29 -31.28
C SER A 7 45.59 15.86 -32.71
N ARG A 8 44.55 15.73 -33.57
CA ARG A 8 44.38 16.58 -34.77
C ARG A 8 42.89 16.66 -35.21
N ARG A 9 42.59 17.48 -36.22
CA ARG A 9 41.24 17.85 -36.71
C ARG A 9 41.01 17.35 -38.15
N SER A 10 39.75 17.50 -38.60
CA SER A 10 39.27 17.64 -40.01
C SER A 10 39.39 16.44 -40.95
N ALA A 11 38.60 16.32 -42.03
CA ALA A 11 37.26 16.80 -42.44
C ALA A 11 37.00 16.28 -43.89
N VAL A 12 35.82 16.53 -44.46
CA VAL A 12 35.42 16.18 -45.85
C VAL A 12 35.21 14.66 -46.05
N GLY A 13 34.22 14.18 -46.82
CA GLY A 13 33.18 14.85 -47.62
C GLY A 13 31.93 13.99 -47.81
N ALA A 14 31.00 14.43 -48.68
CA ALA A 14 29.68 13.81 -48.87
C ALA A 14 29.47 13.26 -50.30
N SER A 15 28.30 12.62 -50.53
CA SER A 15 27.88 11.86 -51.75
C SER A 15 28.62 10.52 -51.96
N GLY A 16 28.04 9.52 -52.64
CA GLY A 16 26.68 9.39 -53.19
C GLY A 16 26.46 8.07 -53.96
N TRP A 17 25.24 7.52 -53.85
CA TRP A 17 24.64 6.36 -54.55
C TRP A 17 25.05 6.14 -56.03
N PRO A 18 25.08 4.89 -56.60
CA PRO A 18 23.84 4.08 -56.76
C PRO A 18 23.89 2.52 -56.87
N HIS A 19 22.69 1.91 -56.73
CA HIS A 19 22.10 0.68 -57.33
C HIS A 19 22.86 -0.66 -57.54
N GLY A 20 22.18 -1.78 -57.18
CA GLY A 20 22.10 -3.01 -58.02
C GLY A 20 21.90 -4.38 -57.33
N GLY A 21 20.75 -5.05 -57.53
CA GLY A 21 20.46 -6.45 -57.07
C GLY A 21 19.72 -6.55 -55.71
N ARG A 22 18.59 -7.25 -55.47
CA ARG A 22 17.75 -8.26 -56.20
C ARG A 22 18.47 -9.59 -56.50
N LEU A 23 17.89 -10.81 -56.36
CA LEU A 23 16.58 -11.36 -55.93
C LEU A 23 16.84 -12.84 -55.45
N ALA A 24 15.93 -13.73 -54.99
CA ALA A 24 14.46 -13.85 -54.96
C ALA A 24 13.95 -14.59 -53.69
N GLU A 25 12.74 -15.19 -53.75
CA GLU A 25 12.10 -16.09 -52.76
C GLU A 25 12.62 -17.55 -52.79
N THR A 26 12.25 -18.36 -51.77
CA THR A 26 11.72 -19.74 -51.98
C THR A 26 10.62 -20.08 -50.96
N VAL A 27 9.58 -20.75 -51.44
CA VAL A 27 8.57 -21.54 -50.71
C VAL A 27 8.58 -22.91 -51.36
N GLU A 28 8.46 -24.01 -50.60
CA GLU A 28 7.83 -25.26 -51.05
C GLU A 28 7.56 -26.22 -49.88
N ASP A 29 6.66 -27.17 -50.11
CA ASP A 29 6.02 -28.08 -49.14
C ASP A 29 6.50 -29.55 -49.31
N GLU A 30 5.67 -30.52 -48.91
CA GLU A 30 5.67 -31.96 -49.21
C GLU A 30 6.56 -32.93 -48.37
N ASP A 31 6.12 -34.16 -48.02
CA ASP A 31 4.75 -34.67 -47.77
C ASP A 31 4.80 -36.05 -47.03
N ILE A 32 3.62 -36.61 -46.69
CA ILE A 32 3.28 -38.04 -46.47
C ILE A 32 3.89 -38.76 -45.25
N ALA A 33 3.02 -39.06 -44.27
CA ALA A 33 2.84 -40.42 -43.73
C ALA A 33 1.47 -40.56 -43.03
N SER A 34 0.60 -41.48 -43.46
CA SER A 34 -0.76 -41.65 -42.92
C SER A 34 -1.05 -43.07 -42.38
N ARG A 35 -1.82 -43.14 -41.27
CA ARG A 35 -2.70 -44.24 -40.82
C ARG A 35 -3.49 -43.73 -39.59
N LYS A 36 -4.81 -43.54 -39.67
CA LYS A 36 -5.91 -44.52 -39.61
C LYS A 36 -6.00 -45.28 -38.26
N GLY A 37 -7.05 -44.94 -37.52
CA GLY A 37 -7.71 -45.75 -36.49
C GLY A 37 -9.17 -45.30 -36.37
N GLN A 38 -10.11 -46.23 -36.51
CA GLN A 38 -11.56 -46.02 -36.27
C GLN A 38 -11.99 -46.96 -35.12
N GLU A 39 -13.29 -46.92 -34.77
CA GLU A 39 -13.96 -47.90 -33.87
C GLU A 39 -13.64 -47.68 -32.35
N THR A 40 -14.54 -47.85 -31.38
CA THR A 40 -15.99 -48.20 -31.39
C THR A 40 -16.69 -47.77 -30.06
N HIS A 41 -18.01 -47.56 -30.09
CA HIS A 41 -18.92 -47.74 -28.93
C HIS A 41 -19.21 -49.26 -28.70
N PRO A 42 -19.82 -49.79 -27.61
CA PRO A 42 -20.83 -49.18 -26.70
C PRO A 42 -20.78 -49.66 -25.20
N LEU A 43 -21.93 -49.56 -24.49
CA LEU A 43 -22.38 -50.26 -23.24
C LEU A 43 -21.88 -49.68 -21.90
N PHE A 44 -22.77 -49.11 -21.05
CA PHE A 44 -23.59 -49.70 -19.95
C PHE A 44 -22.82 -49.83 -18.61
N GLU A 45 -23.39 -49.69 -17.41
CA GLU A 45 -24.76 -49.45 -16.87
C GLU A 45 -24.69 -48.28 -15.84
N ASP A 46 -25.71 -47.90 -15.07
CA ASP A 46 -27.13 -47.50 -15.28
C ASP A 46 -27.66 -47.12 -13.85
N ASP A 47 -28.96 -46.83 -13.70
CA ASP A 47 -29.69 -46.52 -12.45
C ASP A 47 -29.31 -45.21 -11.71
N SER A 48 -30.25 -44.39 -11.24
CA SER A 48 -31.72 -44.43 -11.43
C SER A 48 -32.32 -43.02 -11.32
N ALA A 49 -33.56 -42.86 -11.79
CA ALA A 49 -34.30 -41.60 -11.75
C ALA A 49 -35.72 -41.82 -11.22
N GLU A 50 -36.21 -40.87 -10.42
CA GLU A 50 -37.64 -40.71 -10.14
C GLU A 50 -38.08 -39.27 -10.39
N SER A 51 -39.26 -39.10 -10.99
CA SER A 51 -39.84 -37.80 -11.31
C SER A 51 -41.36 -37.82 -11.17
N LEU A 52 -41.87 -37.18 -10.12
CA LEU A 52 -43.29 -36.87 -9.89
C LEU A 52 -43.39 -35.47 -9.25
N GLY A 53 -44.47 -34.71 -9.43
CA GLY A 53 -45.61 -34.97 -10.30
C GLY A 53 -46.89 -34.22 -9.90
N ILE A 54 -47.12 -33.05 -10.51
CA ILE A 54 -48.43 -32.38 -10.67
C ILE A 54 -48.98 -31.65 -9.41
N ALA A 55 -49.87 -30.68 -9.69
CA ALA A 55 -50.35 -29.58 -8.85
C ALA A 55 -51.40 -29.93 -7.78
N ASP A 56 -51.72 -28.96 -6.89
CA ASP A 56 -53.08 -28.38 -6.87
C ASP A 56 -53.24 -27.01 -6.15
N ARG A 57 -54.43 -26.38 -6.27
CA ARG A 57 -54.92 -25.20 -5.50
C ARG A 57 -56.37 -25.44 -5.03
N PRO A 58 -56.73 -25.13 -3.78
CA PRO A 58 -57.53 -23.90 -3.47
C PRO A 58 -56.99 -23.17 -2.19
N ALA A 59 -57.24 -21.90 -1.84
CA ALA A 59 -58.34 -20.93 -1.96
C ALA A 59 -59.23 -20.79 -0.68
N ASN A 60 -59.29 -19.55 -0.16
CA ASN A 60 -60.23 -18.89 0.77
C ASN A 60 -60.62 -19.49 2.14
N SER A 61 -60.33 -18.74 3.20
CA SER A 61 -61.27 -18.21 4.23
C SER A 61 -60.47 -17.49 5.35
N ASP A 62 -61.04 -16.74 6.30
CA ASP A 62 -62.03 -15.64 6.36
C ASP A 62 -62.32 -15.40 7.87
N SER A 63 -62.84 -14.23 8.27
CA SER A 63 -63.10 -13.76 9.66
C SER A 63 -61.85 -13.56 10.56
N ASP A 64 -61.65 -12.46 11.32
CA ASP A 64 -62.45 -11.56 12.19
C ASP A 64 -62.64 -12.02 13.64
N TYR A 65 -61.95 -11.36 14.61
CA TYR A 65 -62.61 -10.50 15.62
C TYR A 65 -61.68 -9.63 16.51
N ASN A 66 -61.75 -8.31 16.33
CA ASN A 66 -61.92 -7.22 17.33
C ASN A 66 -61.22 -7.19 18.74
N ARG A 67 -60.74 -5.96 19.06
CA ARG A 67 -60.61 -5.30 20.40
C ARG A 67 -59.56 -5.87 21.38
N GLY A 68 -58.92 -5.10 22.27
CA GLY A 68 -58.92 -3.65 22.60
C GLY A 68 -57.74 -3.38 23.59
N LEU A 69 -57.47 -2.21 24.17
CA LEU A 69 -58.10 -0.88 24.19
C LEU A 69 -57.02 0.19 24.57
N LEU A 70 -57.30 1.47 24.24
CA LEU A 70 -57.07 2.76 24.94
C LEU A 70 -56.35 2.77 26.33
N ASP A 71 -55.74 3.84 26.85
CA ASP A 71 -55.46 5.26 26.46
C ASP A 71 -54.27 5.75 27.37
N THR A 72 -53.73 6.98 27.45
CA THR A 72 -53.91 8.36 26.90
C THR A 72 -52.48 8.98 26.77
N ALA A 73 -52.12 10.26 26.55
CA ALA A 73 -52.67 11.62 26.34
C ALA A 73 -51.58 12.43 25.56
N SER A 74 -51.72 13.65 24.97
CA SER A 74 -52.52 14.87 25.15
C SER A 74 -52.01 15.84 26.25
N THR A 75 -51.91 17.16 26.07
CA THR A 75 -52.19 18.12 24.95
C THR A 75 -50.93 19.02 24.73
N GLN A 76 -50.81 20.11 23.95
CA GLN A 76 -51.72 21.11 23.33
C GLN A 76 -51.17 21.62 21.97
N ASP A 77 -51.92 22.55 21.35
CA ASP A 77 -51.59 23.34 20.14
C ASP A 77 -52.34 24.68 20.24
N PRO A 78 -51.78 25.81 19.75
CA PRO A 78 -52.63 26.71 18.95
C PRO A 78 -51.95 27.36 17.72
N LYS A 79 -52.37 26.94 16.51
CA LYS A 79 -53.23 27.70 15.54
C LYS A 79 -52.98 29.23 15.40
N ARG A 80 -53.03 29.88 14.22
CA ARG A 80 -53.69 29.56 12.92
C ARG A 80 -53.35 30.58 11.79
N ARG A 81 -53.87 30.30 10.57
CA ARG A 81 -53.94 31.10 9.31
C ARG A 81 -52.66 31.11 8.46
N TYR A 82 -52.67 31.11 7.12
CA TYR A 82 -53.72 30.88 6.09
C TYR A 82 -53.41 29.52 5.39
N GLY A 83 -54.25 28.82 4.60
CA GLY A 83 -55.49 29.17 3.88
C GLY A 83 -55.21 29.41 2.38
N GLY A 84 -55.57 28.56 1.41
CA GLY A 84 -56.12 27.20 1.44
C GLY A 84 -57.09 26.93 0.27
N TYR A 85 -56.90 25.85 -0.51
CA TYR A 85 -57.86 25.40 -1.54
C TYR A 85 -58.03 23.88 -1.58
N ARG A 86 -59.20 23.41 -2.03
CA ARG A 86 -59.71 22.05 -1.85
C ARG A 86 -59.39 21.15 -3.05
N ARG A 87 -58.82 19.96 -2.82
CA ARG A 87 -58.94 18.83 -3.77
C ARG A 87 -60.27 18.12 -3.53
N GLN A 88 -61.04 17.87 -4.59
CA GLN A 88 -62.21 17.01 -4.59
C GLN A 88 -61.99 15.92 -5.65
N LYS A 89 -62.17 14.65 -5.29
CA LYS A 89 -62.08 13.53 -6.24
C LYS A 89 -63.39 13.43 -7.03
N LEU A 90 -63.27 13.34 -8.35
CA LEU A 90 -64.21 12.60 -9.19
C LEU A 90 -63.48 11.37 -9.75
N ARG A 91 -64.26 10.39 -10.22
CA ARG A 91 -63.79 9.06 -10.65
C ARG A 91 -64.54 8.68 -11.92
N THR A 92 -63.80 8.48 -12.99
CA THR A 92 -64.22 7.87 -14.26
C THR A 92 -63.06 7.01 -14.77
N GLU A 93 -63.29 6.22 -15.82
CA GLU A 93 -62.54 4.99 -16.11
C GLU A 93 -61.87 5.02 -17.50
N SER A 94 -60.81 4.21 -17.63
CA SER A 94 -60.31 3.51 -18.84
C SER A 94 -59.85 4.29 -20.10
N SER A 95 -59.03 3.56 -20.87
CA SER A 95 -58.68 3.71 -22.30
C SER A 95 -58.00 5.02 -22.78
N ASP A 96 -56.70 4.87 -23.04
CA ASP A 96 -56.01 5.05 -24.34
C ASP A 96 -55.92 6.45 -25.03
N ASP A 97 -54.75 6.62 -25.65
CA ASP A 97 -54.23 7.68 -26.53
C ASP A 97 -55.16 8.79 -27.08
N GLU A 98 -54.88 10.05 -26.75
CA GLU A 98 -54.94 11.18 -27.72
C GLU A 98 -54.09 12.40 -27.29
N GLU A 99 -53.57 13.17 -28.25
CA GLU A 99 -52.87 14.45 -28.02
C GLU A 99 -53.85 15.63 -28.03
N GLU A 100 -54.26 16.14 -26.86
CA GLU A 100 -55.17 17.30 -26.83
C GLU A 100 -54.42 18.65 -26.94
N GLN A 101 -54.59 19.32 -28.08
CA GLN A 101 -54.15 20.70 -28.30
C GLN A 101 -55.03 21.69 -27.54
N TYR A 102 -54.45 22.62 -26.79
CA TYR A 102 -55.18 23.81 -26.32
C TYR A 102 -55.02 24.97 -27.30
N LEU A 103 -55.94 25.03 -28.26
CA LEU A 103 -56.18 26.18 -29.12
C LEU A 103 -56.65 27.38 -28.29
N TYR A 104 -55.92 28.49 -28.34
CA TYR A 104 -56.48 29.82 -28.12
C TYR A 104 -56.37 30.63 -29.42
N THR A 105 -57.42 31.38 -29.72
CA THR A 105 -57.71 31.92 -31.06
C THR A 105 -56.79 33.07 -31.45
N ALA A 106 -56.39 33.10 -32.73
CA ALA A 106 -55.51 34.12 -33.30
C ALA A 106 -56.20 34.91 -34.41
N ALA A 107 -56.15 36.24 -34.32
CA ALA A 107 -56.46 37.22 -35.36
C ALA A 107 -55.82 38.58 -34.93
N PRO A 108 -55.30 39.39 -35.86
CA PRO A 108 -53.96 39.12 -36.40
C PRO A 108 -52.96 40.27 -36.21
N PHE A 109 -51.68 39.99 -36.42
CA PHE A 109 -50.68 41.02 -36.73
C PHE A 109 -50.95 41.60 -38.13
N ASN A 110 -50.87 42.92 -38.27
CA ASN A 110 -50.72 43.57 -39.58
C ASN A 110 -49.24 43.92 -39.80
N GLN A 111 -48.63 43.25 -40.77
CA GLN A 111 -47.49 43.74 -41.56
C GLN A 111 -48.07 44.25 -42.91
N PRO A 112 -47.42 45.20 -43.60
CA PRO A 112 -46.12 44.98 -44.25
C PRO A 112 -45.11 46.11 -43.89
N ASP A 113 -43.89 46.21 -44.42
CA ASP A 113 -43.23 45.56 -45.56
C ASP A 113 -41.91 44.86 -45.20
N LEU A 114 -41.58 43.79 -45.93
CA LEU A 114 -40.29 43.08 -45.88
C LEU A 114 -39.93 42.50 -47.26
N GLU A 115 -39.88 43.33 -48.29
CA GLU A 115 -39.54 42.88 -49.65
C GLU A 115 -38.68 43.91 -50.42
N ALA A 116 -37.46 44.16 -49.91
CA ALA A 116 -36.42 44.91 -50.61
C ALA A 116 -35.01 44.51 -50.11
N MET A 117 -33.99 44.79 -50.92
CA MET A 117 -32.55 44.74 -50.57
C MET A 117 -31.96 43.35 -50.27
N SER A 118 -32.08 42.43 -51.23
CA SER A 118 -31.20 41.26 -51.35
C SER A 118 -30.07 41.51 -52.36
N GLU A 119 -29.12 42.42 -52.07
CA GLU A 119 -27.85 42.53 -52.81
C GLU A 119 -26.77 43.31 -52.02
N GLU A 120 -25.52 43.19 -52.45
CA GLU A 120 -24.29 43.87 -51.97
C GLU A 120 -23.93 43.76 -50.47
N ALA A 121 -23.08 42.77 -50.12
CA ALA A 121 -22.34 42.74 -48.85
C ALA A 121 -20.94 42.08 -48.95
N SER A 122 -20.23 42.26 -50.06
CA SER A 122 -18.85 41.78 -50.23
C SER A 122 -17.84 42.85 -49.81
N GLY A 123 -17.54 42.93 -48.51
CA GLY A 123 -16.53 43.85 -47.97
C GLY A 123 -15.87 43.32 -46.70
N GLU A 124 -14.54 43.21 -46.73
CA GLU A 124 -13.75 42.83 -45.55
C GLU A 124 -13.71 43.99 -44.54
N LEU A 125 -14.15 43.75 -43.31
CA LEU A 125 -14.00 44.73 -42.23
C LEU A 125 -12.57 44.66 -41.65
N PRO A 126 -11.82 45.78 -41.61
CA PRO A 126 -10.41 45.77 -41.23
C PRO A 126 -10.22 45.53 -39.73
N VAL A 127 -9.08 44.92 -39.37
CA VAL A 127 -8.65 44.76 -37.98
C VAL A 127 -8.29 46.13 -37.40
N GLN A 128 -9.22 46.75 -36.66
CA GLN A 128 -8.95 47.99 -35.95
C GLN A 128 -8.06 47.77 -34.72
N GLU A 129 -6.99 48.55 -34.62
CA GLU A 129 -6.13 48.61 -33.43
C GLU A 129 -6.88 49.21 -32.23
N GLN A 130 -6.55 48.76 -31.02
CA GLN A 130 -7.25 49.19 -29.80
C GLN A 130 -6.90 50.66 -29.45
N PRO A 131 -7.87 51.58 -29.34
CA PRO A 131 -7.59 52.93 -28.86
C PRO A 131 -7.20 52.91 -27.37
N ILE A 132 -6.25 53.76 -26.98
CA ILE A 132 -5.78 53.88 -25.60
C ILE A 132 -6.72 54.82 -24.84
N TYR A 133 -7.56 54.26 -23.96
CA TYR A 133 -8.52 55.02 -23.15
C TYR A 133 -8.03 55.28 -21.70
N PRO A 134 -8.59 56.27 -20.97
CA PRO A 134 -7.99 56.81 -19.74
C PRO A 134 -8.00 55.85 -18.54
N LYS A 135 -7.07 56.06 -17.61
CA LYS A 135 -6.86 55.18 -16.44
C LYS A 135 -7.84 55.39 -15.27
N ASP A 136 -8.59 56.49 -15.28
CA ASP A 136 -9.24 57.02 -14.07
C ASP A 136 -10.77 56.93 -14.12
N ALA A 137 -11.30 55.76 -13.75
CA ALA A 137 -12.75 55.50 -13.65
C ALA A 137 -13.52 56.46 -12.72
N ASN A 138 -12.82 57.19 -11.84
CA ASN A 138 -13.43 58.20 -10.96
C ASN A 138 -13.76 59.52 -11.69
N ALA A 139 -13.14 59.82 -12.85
CA ALA A 139 -13.24 61.14 -13.49
C ALA A 139 -14.62 61.41 -14.11
N ALA A 140 -15.23 60.42 -14.77
CA ALA A 140 -16.56 60.56 -15.38
C ALA A 140 -17.69 60.67 -14.33
N LEU A 141 -17.49 60.09 -13.14
CA LEU A 141 -18.41 60.17 -11.99
C LEU A 141 -18.24 61.46 -11.16
N ALA A 142 -17.24 62.29 -11.43
CA ALA A 142 -17.01 63.54 -10.70
C ALA A 142 -18.00 64.67 -11.08
N ALA A 143 -18.82 64.47 -12.12
CA ALA A 143 -19.76 65.46 -12.63
C ALA A 143 -21.09 65.52 -11.83
N GLY A 144 -21.02 66.05 -10.60
CA GLY A 144 -22.14 66.82 -10.02
C GLY A 144 -23.02 66.17 -8.94
N VAL A 145 -22.87 64.87 -8.61
CA VAL A 145 -23.64 64.23 -7.53
C VAL A 145 -22.73 63.34 -6.66
N PRO A 146 -22.75 63.45 -5.31
CA PRO A 146 -21.91 62.65 -4.43
C PRO A 146 -22.43 61.20 -4.29
N TYR A 147 -22.07 60.34 -5.25
CA TYR A 147 -22.38 58.91 -5.16
C TYR A 147 -21.53 58.19 -4.11
N GLN A 148 -22.19 57.44 -3.23
CA GLN A 148 -21.53 56.61 -2.22
C GLN A 148 -20.91 55.37 -2.87
N LYS A 149 -19.65 55.07 -2.50
CA LYS A 149 -18.97 53.82 -2.89
C LYS A 149 -19.46 52.66 -2.03
N TYR A 150 -19.64 51.50 -2.65
CA TYR A 150 -20.09 50.31 -1.96
C TYR A 150 -19.00 49.76 -1.04
N HIS A 151 -19.36 49.51 0.21
CA HIS A 151 -18.46 48.95 1.22
C HIS A 151 -18.87 47.53 1.60
N GLN A 152 -18.48 46.55 0.77
CA GLN A 152 -18.73 45.12 1.02
C GLN A 152 -18.33 44.72 2.43
N ARG A 153 -19.32 44.46 3.29
CA ARG A 153 -19.07 43.91 4.62
C ARG A 153 -18.87 42.40 4.50
N ARG A 154 -17.85 41.89 5.19
CA ARG A 154 -17.48 40.47 5.24
C ARG A 154 -17.22 40.05 6.68
N LYS A 155 -17.54 38.80 7.01
CA LYS A 155 -17.29 38.19 8.32
C LYS A 155 -16.38 36.97 8.17
N VAL A 156 -15.61 36.66 9.22
CA VAL A 156 -14.74 35.47 9.26
C VAL A 156 -15.58 34.25 9.60
N ASN A 157 -15.56 33.25 8.73
CA ASN A 157 -16.14 31.94 8.98
C ASN A 157 -15.14 31.09 9.78
N TRP A 158 -15.16 31.23 11.11
CA TRP A 158 -14.22 30.54 12.00
C TRP A 158 -14.21 29.01 11.85
N LEU A 159 -15.34 28.39 11.50
CA LEU A 159 -15.40 26.95 11.23
C LEU A 159 -14.68 26.59 9.91
N GLY A 160 -14.82 27.40 8.87
CA GLY A 160 -14.04 27.26 7.64
C GLY A 160 -12.54 27.46 7.88
N CYS A 161 -12.17 28.44 8.71
CA CYS A 161 -10.78 28.67 9.12
C CYS A 161 -10.19 27.48 9.90
N LEU A 162 -10.96 26.88 10.82
CA LEU A 162 -10.54 25.68 11.57
C LEU A 162 -10.33 24.49 10.63
N VAL A 163 -11.30 24.21 9.75
CA VAL A 163 -11.22 23.12 8.76
C VAL A 163 -10.01 23.28 7.84
N LEU A 164 -9.76 24.50 7.33
CA LEU A 164 -8.59 24.78 6.50
C LEU A 164 -7.27 24.67 7.29
N SER A 165 -7.25 25.09 8.55
CA SER A 165 -6.04 24.99 9.40
C SER A 165 -5.69 23.53 9.69
N LEU A 166 -6.68 22.69 10.02
CA LEU A 166 -6.50 21.25 10.20
C LEU A 166 -5.97 20.58 8.93
N TYR A 167 -6.50 20.95 7.76
CA TYR A 167 -6.01 20.47 6.47
C TYR A 167 -4.56 20.91 6.18
N MET A 168 -4.20 22.16 6.43
CA MET A 168 -2.83 22.66 6.24
C MET A 168 -1.84 21.98 7.18
N CYS A 169 -2.21 21.75 8.43
CA CYS A 169 -1.37 20.99 9.38
C CYS A 169 -1.19 19.53 8.94
N SER A 170 -2.25 18.84 8.50
CA SER A 170 -2.13 17.45 8.08
C SER A 170 -1.43 17.28 6.73
N LEU A 171 -1.60 18.23 5.79
CA LEU A 171 -0.83 18.30 4.54
C LEU A 171 0.67 18.56 4.82
N GLY A 172 1.01 19.47 5.72
CA GLY A 172 2.41 19.73 6.10
C GLY A 172 3.09 18.51 6.73
N PHE A 173 2.40 17.83 7.66
CA PHE A 173 2.86 16.56 8.23
C PHE A 173 2.98 15.45 7.18
N TYR A 174 2.02 15.38 6.26
CA TYR A 174 2.01 14.41 5.16
C TYR A 174 3.21 14.58 4.22
N ILE A 175 3.48 15.81 3.78
CA ILE A 175 4.65 16.14 2.95
C ILE A 175 5.94 15.74 3.66
N TYR A 176 6.08 16.08 4.95
CA TYR A 176 7.26 15.72 5.74
C TYR A 176 7.47 14.20 5.81
N ILE A 177 6.42 13.41 6.09
CA ILE A 177 6.53 11.94 6.15
C ILE A 177 6.75 11.32 4.77
N ARG A 178 6.09 11.80 3.70
CA ARG A 178 6.34 11.32 2.33
C ARG A 178 7.81 11.48 1.96
N VAL A 179 8.35 12.69 2.09
CA VAL A 179 9.72 13.04 1.70
C VAL A 179 10.78 12.36 2.58
N THR A 180 10.56 12.24 3.90
CA THR A 180 11.59 11.74 4.83
C THR A 180 11.53 10.25 5.16
N ARG A 181 10.43 9.54 4.85
CA ARG A 181 10.23 8.15 5.29
C ARG A 181 9.68 7.18 4.25
N THR A 182 8.85 7.62 3.28
CA THR A 182 8.04 6.68 2.49
C THR A 182 8.20 6.78 0.97
N LEU A 183 9.00 7.72 0.49
CA LEU A 183 9.42 7.84 -0.91
C LEU A 183 10.69 6.99 -1.08
N ASP A 184 10.56 5.91 -1.87
CA ASP A 184 11.64 4.95 -2.08
C ASP A 184 12.76 5.58 -2.93
N LEU A 185 13.98 5.53 -2.42
CA LEU A 185 15.21 6.04 -3.06
C LEU A 185 16.19 4.91 -3.43
N GLY A 186 15.82 3.63 -3.26
CA GLY A 186 16.70 2.48 -3.47
C GLY A 186 16.89 2.07 -4.93
N SER A 187 15.95 2.37 -5.84
CA SER A 187 16.08 2.03 -7.26
C SER A 187 15.38 3.03 -8.21
N VAL A 188 15.98 3.26 -9.38
CA VAL A 188 15.58 4.34 -10.31
C VAL A 188 14.14 4.21 -10.79
N GLY A 189 13.64 2.99 -11.00
CA GLY A 189 12.26 2.73 -11.41
C GLY A 189 11.23 3.06 -10.32
N PHE A 190 11.51 2.66 -9.07
CA PHE A 190 10.63 2.92 -7.93
C PHE A 190 10.65 4.41 -7.54
N ILE A 191 11.82 5.08 -7.64
CA ILE A 191 11.95 6.54 -7.51
C ILE A 191 11.00 7.24 -8.49
N ALA A 192 11.08 6.90 -9.79
CA ALA A 192 10.29 7.57 -10.83
C ALA A 192 8.78 7.44 -10.58
N PHE A 193 8.32 6.26 -10.17
CA PHE A 193 6.90 6.03 -9.85
C PHE A 193 6.47 6.73 -8.54
N GLY A 194 7.27 6.63 -7.47
CA GLY A 194 6.98 7.27 -6.19
C GLY A 194 6.95 8.80 -6.28
N VAL A 195 7.90 9.40 -6.99
CA VAL A 195 7.96 10.84 -7.27
C VAL A 195 6.79 11.29 -8.15
N TYR A 196 6.45 10.52 -9.19
CA TYR A 196 5.28 10.82 -10.03
C TYR A 196 3.99 10.85 -9.21
N VAL A 197 3.72 9.80 -8.42
CA VAL A 197 2.51 9.73 -7.59
C VAL A 197 2.48 10.86 -6.55
N PHE A 198 3.60 11.18 -5.90
CA PHE A 198 3.70 12.32 -4.98
C PHE A 198 3.43 13.66 -5.68
N ALA A 199 3.89 13.87 -6.91
CA ALA A 199 3.58 15.09 -7.68
C ALA A 199 2.08 15.21 -8.00
N ILE A 200 1.40 14.09 -8.30
CA ILE A 200 -0.04 14.05 -8.54
C ILE A 200 -0.85 14.25 -7.24
N GLU A 201 -0.38 13.72 -6.11
CA GLU A 201 -0.92 14.02 -4.77
C GLU A 201 -0.87 15.53 -4.47
N MET A 202 0.28 16.18 -4.73
CA MET A 202 0.46 17.63 -4.51
C MET A 202 -0.41 18.49 -5.44
N LEU A 203 -0.63 18.06 -6.68
CA LEU A 203 -1.54 18.74 -7.61
C LEU A 203 -2.99 18.76 -7.08
N GLY A 204 -3.46 17.63 -6.55
CA GLY A 204 -4.76 17.52 -5.87
C GLY A 204 -4.83 18.31 -4.55
N ALA A 205 -3.71 18.38 -3.82
CA ALA A 205 -3.61 19.15 -2.58
C ALA A 205 -3.76 20.66 -2.83
N VAL A 206 -3.09 21.20 -3.85
CA VAL A 206 -3.20 22.61 -4.23
C VAL A 206 -4.64 22.99 -4.58
N ALA A 207 -5.35 22.19 -5.38
CA ALA A 207 -6.75 22.48 -5.70
C ALA A 207 -7.69 22.40 -4.47
N THR A 208 -7.41 21.48 -3.53
CA THR A 208 -8.13 21.39 -2.25
C THR A 208 -7.91 22.65 -1.40
N LEU A 209 -6.67 23.14 -1.33
CA LEU A 209 -6.31 24.40 -0.66
C LEU A 209 -7.02 25.60 -1.30
N LEU A 210 -7.02 25.74 -2.63
CA LEU A 210 -7.67 26.86 -3.30
C LEU A 210 -9.19 26.87 -3.08
N TYR A 211 -9.85 25.71 -3.08
CA TYR A 211 -11.27 25.63 -2.69
C TYR A 211 -11.47 26.01 -1.21
N GLY A 212 -10.62 25.51 -0.31
CA GLY A 212 -10.68 25.79 1.12
C GLY A 212 -10.51 27.27 1.49
N VAL A 213 -9.73 28.04 0.72
CA VAL A 213 -9.59 29.50 0.90
C VAL A 213 -10.93 30.24 0.72
N ASN A 214 -11.82 29.76 -0.14
CA ASN A 214 -13.16 30.36 -0.30
C ASN A 214 -14.06 30.13 0.92
N LEU A 215 -13.71 29.20 1.81
CA LEU A 215 -14.47 28.92 3.03
C LEU A 215 -14.12 29.88 4.18
N ILE A 216 -13.09 30.72 4.05
CA ILE A 216 -12.60 31.64 5.11
C ILE A 216 -13.57 32.79 5.37
N TRP A 217 -14.21 33.32 4.33
CA TRP A 217 -15.04 34.52 4.40
C TRP A 217 -16.49 34.23 4.01
N ASP A 218 -17.41 34.87 4.73
CA ASP A 218 -18.80 35.03 4.30
C ASP A 218 -19.08 36.51 4.01
N PRO A 219 -19.98 36.81 3.06
CA PRO A 219 -20.57 38.13 2.98
C PRO A 219 -21.46 38.36 4.21
N VAL A 220 -21.57 39.62 4.64
CA VAL A 220 -22.66 40.01 5.52
C VAL A 220 -23.93 40.10 4.66
N LYS A 221 -25.02 39.48 5.11
CA LYS A 221 -26.29 39.52 4.38
C LYS A 221 -26.88 40.92 4.52
N GLU A 222 -26.83 41.65 3.42
CA GLU A 222 -27.42 42.99 3.26
C GLU A 222 -28.73 42.94 2.44
N GLN A 223 -29.17 41.74 2.04
CA GLN A 223 -30.43 41.53 1.31
C GLN A 223 -31.65 41.62 2.26
N PRO A 224 -32.77 42.23 1.83
CA PRO A 224 -33.99 42.29 2.63
C PRO A 224 -34.62 40.89 2.75
N SER A 225 -35.00 40.48 3.97
CA SER A 225 -35.62 39.18 4.24
C SER A 225 -37.14 39.17 4.10
N THR A 226 -37.68 40.04 3.23
CA THR A 226 -39.11 40.36 3.12
C THR A 226 -39.73 39.69 1.90
N ASP A 227 -40.53 38.65 2.13
CA ASP A 227 -41.18 37.84 1.09
C ASP A 227 -42.36 38.51 0.34
N PRO A 228 -43.01 39.60 0.82
CA PRO A 228 -43.98 40.32 0.00
C PRO A 228 -43.28 41.17 -1.07
N LEU A 229 -43.55 40.87 -2.34
CA LEU A 229 -43.13 41.66 -3.51
C LEU A 229 -43.35 43.18 -3.33
N ASN A 230 -44.48 43.53 -2.70
CA ASN A 230 -44.92 44.91 -2.43
C ASN A 230 -43.99 45.67 -1.46
N GLU A 231 -43.27 44.98 -0.57
CA GLU A 231 -42.34 45.60 0.39
C GLU A 231 -40.98 45.91 -0.25
N MET A 232 -40.62 45.27 -1.38
CA MET A 232 -39.39 45.55 -2.13
C MET A 232 -39.54 46.64 -3.20
N LEU A 233 -40.74 46.87 -3.73
CA LEU A 233 -41.01 47.93 -4.73
C LEU A 233 -40.50 49.34 -4.35
N PRO A 234 -40.55 49.80 -3.08
CA PRO A 234 -39.99 51.10 -2.67
C PRO A 234 -38.51 51.05 -2.24
N LEU A 235 -37.83 49.91 -2.27
CA LEU A 235 -36.45 49.76 -1.78
C LEU A 235 -35.35 50.08 -2.82
N VAL A 236 -35.74 50.36 -4.07
CA VAL A 236 -34.82 50.82 -5.12
C VAL A 236 -35.09 52.30 -5.36
N GLY A 237 -34.16 53.15 -4.95
CA GLY A 237 -34.30 54.61 -4.97
C GLY A 237 -33.93 55.26 -6.31
N GLN A 238 -33.11 54.62 -7.14
CA GLN A 238 -32.80 55.09 -8.49
C GLN A 238 -33.73 54.47 -9.54
N HIS A 239 -34.08 55.26 -10.57
CA HIS A 239 -34.84 54.75 -11.72
C HIS A 239 -33.88 54.15 -12.76
N TYR A 240 -33.97 52.82 -12.96
CA TYR A 240 -33.12 52.09 -13.89
C TYR A 240 -33.80 51.82 -15.23
N HIS A 241 -33.00 51.80 -16.31
CA HIS A 241 -33.40 51.29 -17.61
C HIS A 241 -32.75 49.93 -17.85
N LEU A 242 -33.56 48.89 -18.02
CA LEU A 242 -33.14 47.51 -18.19
C LEU A 242 -33.14 47.12 -19.67
N ARG A 243 -32.01 46.65 -20.20
CA ARG A 243 -31.92 46.04 -21.54
C ARG A 243 -31.81 44.53 -21.37
N VAL A 244 -32.90 43.80 -21.58
CA VAL A 244 -32.90 42.32 -21.44
C VAL A 244 -32.49 41.69 -22.77
N LEU A 245 -31.29 41.10 -22.82
CA LEU A 245 -30.75 40.46 -24.02
C LEU A 245 -30.86 38.94 -23.91
N ILE A 246 -31.54 38.34 -24.89
CA ILE A 246 -31.75 36.89 -24.99
C ILE A 246 -31.08 36.42 -26.30
N PRO A 247 -29.80 35.96 -26.27
CA PRO A 247 -29.11 35.47 -27.45
C PRO A 247 -29.73 34.13 -27.91
N CYS A 248 -30.11 34.05 -29.19
CA CYS A 248 -30.80 32.90 -29.77
C CYS A 248 -30.09 32.41 -31.04
N TYR A 249 -30.15 31.10 -31.30
CA TYR A 249 -29.48 30.49 -32.45
C TYR A 249 -30.36 29.42 -33.12
N LYS A 250 -30.63 28.30 -32.45
CA LYS A 250 -31.35 27.14 -32.99
C LYS A 250 -32.44 26.58 -32.06
N GLU A 251 -32.73 27.32 -31.00
CA GLU A 251 -33.75 27.00 -30.02
C GLU A 251 -35.16 27.12 -30.65
N PRO A 252 -36.08 26.19 -30.38
CA PRO A 252 -37.48 26.32 -30.80
C PRO A 252 -38.13 27.57 -30.22
N LEU A 253 -38.97 28.25 -31.00
CA LEU A 253 -39.66 29.48 -30.59
C LEU A 253 -40.48 29.29 -29.30
N ALA A 254 -41.04 28.09 -29.08
CA ALA A 254 -41.80 27.72 -27.87
C ALA A 254 -40.95 27.55 -26.59
N ILE A 255 -39.61 27.59 -26.70
CA ILE A 255 -38.70 27.71 -25.55
C ILE A 255 -38.36 29.19 -25.34
N VAL A 256 -37.92 29.88 -26.40
CA VAL A 256 -37.57 31.30 -26.36
C VAL A 256 -38.73 32.19 -25.86
N SER A 257 -39.97 31.90 -26.30
CA SER A 257 -41.15 32.67 -25.91
C SER A 257 -41.47 32.58 -24.43
N LYS A 258 -41.08 31.50 -23.73
CA LYS A 258 -41.23 31.36 -22.28
C LYS A 258 -40.26 32.29 -21.54
N THR A 259 -39.01 32.33 -21.99
CA THR A 259 -37.96 33.24 -21.48
C THR A 259 -38.38 34.71 -21.68
N ILE A 260 -38.85 35.08 -22.89
CA ILE A 260 -39.37 36.43 -23.18
C ILE A 260 -40.58 36.75 -22.28
N SER A 261 -41.55 35.84 -22.19
CA SER A 261 -42.77 36.05 -21.38
C SER A 261 -42.44 36.23 -19.90
N ALA A 262 -41.52 35.43 -19.35
CA ALA A 262 -41.09 35.54 -17.96
C ALA A 262 -40.35 36.86 -17.69
N ALA A 263 -39.42 37.26 -18.56
CA ALA A 263 -38.74 38.55 -18.47
C ALA A 263 -39.72 39.74 -18.62
N HIS A 264 -40.83 39.58 -19.35
CA HIS A 264 -41.90 40.56 -19.47
C HIS A 264 -42.91 40.53 -18.29
N GLN A 265 -43.01 39.43 -17.55
CA GLN A 265 -43.95 39.29 -16.42
C GLN A 265 -43.30 39.54 -15.05
N ALA A 266 -41.97 39.44 -14.94
CA ALA A 266 -41.25 39.84 -13.73
C ALA A 266 -41.49 41.32 -13.38
N ALA A 267 -41.62 41.62 -12.09
CA ALA A 267 -41.92 42.96 -11.60
C ALA A 267 -40.71 43.90 -11.68
N LEU A 268 -40.98 45.20 -11.88
CA LEU A 268 -40.00 46.28 -11.89
C LEU A 268 -40.29 47.26 -10.75
N PRO A 269 -39.29 47.93 -10.18
CA PRO A 269 -39.51 49.04 -9.24
C PRO A 269 -40.18 50.23 -9.93
N ASN A 270 -40.82 51.10 -9.15
CA ASN A 270 -41.55 52.26 -9.68
C ASN A 270 -40.63 53.19 -10.50
N GLY A 271 -41.08 53.58 -11.69
CA GLY A 271 -40.33 54.44 -12.61
C GLY A 271 -39.18 53.75 -13.37
N CYS A 272 -38.88 52.48 -13.11
CA CYS A 272 -37.95 51.71 -13.94
C CYS A 272 -38.63 51.26 -15.26
N GLN A 273 -37.85 51.14 -16.33
CA GLN A 273 -38.31 50.70 -17.65
C GLN A 273 -37.49 49.52 -18.16
N ARG A 274 -38.05 48.68 -19.04
CA ARG A 274 -37.31 47.61 -19.71
C ARG A 274 -37.60 47.55 -21.20
N ASP A 275 -36.59 47.17 -21.96
CA ASP A 275 -36.71 46.69 -23.33
C ASP A 275 -36.20 45.24 -23.40
N ILE A 276 -36.78 44.41 -24.27
CA ILE A 276 -36.41 43.01 -24.44
C ILE A 276 -35.95 42.77 -25.89
N TYR A 277 -34.72 42.29 -26.05
CA TYR A 277 -34.07 42.05 -27.33
C TYR A 277 -33.80 40.55 -27.53
N MET A 278 -34.24 40.04 -28.67
CA MET A 278 -33.96 38.69 -29.13
C MET A 278 -33.19 38.81 -30.45
N GLN A 279 -31.89 38.45 -30.44
CA GLN A 279 -31.04 38.52 -31.63
C GLN A 279 -30.68 37.10 -32.11
N ARG A 280 -30.73 36.91 -33.44
CA ARG A 280 -30.54 35.61 -34.09
C ARG A 280 -29.78 35.74 -35.42
N ALA A 281 -28.50 36.13 -35.35
CA ALA A 281 -27.66 36.20 -36.54
C ALA A 281 -27.25 34.81 -37.07
N SER A 282 -27.06 34.70 -38.38
CA SER A 282 -26.49 33.52 -39.04
C SER A 282 -24.98 33.68 -39.27
N GLY A 283 -24.24 32.56 -39.28
CA GLY A 283 -22.83 32.53 -39.70
C GLY A 283 -21.75 32.84 -38.66
N GLU A 284 -22.09 33.30 -37.44
CA GLU A 284 -21.07 33.71 -36.46
C GLU A 284 -20.15 32.58 -35.95
N VAL A 285 -18.87 32.92 -35.75
CA VAL A 285 -17.81 32.02 -35.27
C VAL A 285 -17.83 31.83 -33.74
N ASN A 286 -18.34 32.81 -32.98
CA ASN A 286 -18.29 32.83 -31.51
C ASN A 286 -19.65 32.63 -30.79
N GLY A 287 -20.75 32.48 -31.53
CA GLY A 287 -22.03 31.95 -31.04
C GLY A 287 -22.86 32.85 -30.12
N LYS A 288 -22.37 33.18 -28.91
CA LYS A 288 -23.12 33.94 -27.88
C LYS A 288 -22.53 35.33 -27.64
N SER A 289 -21.24 35.43 -27.28
CA SER A 289 -20.55 36.74 -27.18
C SER A 289 -20.63 37.58 -28.46
N GLY A 290 -20.62 36.95 -29.64
CA GLY A 290 -20.87 37.61 -30.93
C GLY A 290 -22.29 38.18 -31.02
N ASN A 291 -23.33 37.34 -30.97
CA ASN A 291 -24.75 37.73 -30.98
C ASN A 291 -25.07 38.84 -29.95
N LEU A 292 -24.49 38.76 -28.74
CA LEU A 292 -24.59 39.81 -27.71
C LEU A 292 -23.97 41.12 -28.20
N ASN A 293 -22.73 41.12 -28.67
CA ASN A 293 -22.04 42.32 -29.17
C ASN A 293 -22.70 42.92 -30.41
N ASN A 294 -23.23 42.08 -31.31
CA ASN A 294 -24.02 42.49 -32.47
C ASN A 294 -25.28 43.25 -32.03
N CYS A 295 -26.04 42.70 -31.08
CA CYS A 295 -27.19 43.39 -30.48
C CYS A 295 -26.78 44.70 -29.78
N LEU A 296 -25.71 44.68 -28.97
CA LEU A 296 -25.21 45.85 -28.26
C LEU A 296 -24.74 46.97 -29.22
N SER A 297 -24.15 46.63 -30.37
CA SER A 297 -23.74 47.63 -31.38
C SER A 297 -24.90 48.34 -32.08
N GLN A 298 -26.07 47.71 -32.13
CA GLN A 298 -27.32 48.30 -32.64
C GLN A 298 -27.99 49.18 -31.58
N ILE A 299 -27.91 48.80 -30.30
CA ILE A 299 -28.44 49.60 -29.18
C ILE A 299 -27.55 50.83 -28.91
N TYR A 300 -26.22 50.69 -29.03
CA TYR A 300 -25.23 51.75 -28.78
C TYR A 300 -24.34 52.00 -30.01
N PRO A 301 -24.82 52.76 -31.01
CA PRO A 301 -23.99 53.22 -32.12
C PRO A 301 -22.73 53.97 -31.66
N ALA A 302 -21.68 53.95 -32.49
CA ALA A 302 -20.40 54.56 -32.15
C ALA A 302 -20.54 56.06 -31.81
N GLY A 303 -20.05 56.45 -30.62
CA GLY A 303 -20.15 57.81 -30.11
C GLY A 303 -21.38 58.09 -29.23
N MET A 304 -22.34 57.16 -29.11
CA MET A 304 -23.44 57.29 -28.15
C MET A 304 -22.92 57.26 -26.69
N ALA A 305 -23.37 58.22 -25.88
CA ALA A 305 -23.11 58.23 -24.44
C ALA A 305 -24.04 57.25 -23.71
N ILE A 306 -23.47 56.40 -22.86
CA ILE A 306 -24.23 55.38 -22.12
C ILE A 306 -24.75 55.95 -20.78
N PRO A 307 -26.04 55.81 -20.44
CA PRO A 307 -26.58 56.29 -19.16
C PRO A 307 -26.02 55.55 -17.94
N ALA A 308 -25.78 56.27 -16.84
CA ALA A 308 -25.21 55.71 -15.60
C ALA A 308 -26.13 54.69 -14.89
N HIS A 309 -27.45 54.83 -15.06
CA HIS A 309 -28.49 53.96 -14.48
C HIS A 309 -29.07 52.96 -15.50
N GLU A 310 -28.31 52.60 -16.52
CA GLU A 310 -28.69 51.55 -17.47
C GLU A 310 -27.98 50.23 -17.15
N VAL A 311 -28.73 49.13 -17.21
CA VAL A 311 -28.27 47.78 -16.88
C VAL A 311 -28.72 46.77 -17.93
N VAL A 312 -27.76 46.00 -18.46
CA VAL A 312 -27.99 44.88 -19.37
C VAL A 312 -28.25 43.62 -18.54
N CYS A 313 -29.37 42.94 -18.78
CA CYS A 313 -29.70 41.63 -18.21
C CYS A 313 -29.49 40.55 -19.27
N ILE A 314 -28.83 39.45 -18.93
CA ILE A 314 -28.57 38.34 -19.87
C ILE A 314 -29.23 37.05 -19.36
N PHE A 315 -30.14 36.53 -20.18
CA PHE A 315 -30.77 35.22 -20.01
C PHE A 315 -30.41 34.32 -21.19
N ASP A 316 -29.93 33.11 -20.92
CA ASP A 316 -29.93 32.04 -21.91
C ASP A 316 -31.37 31.72 -22.32
N ALA A 317 -31.56 31.35 -23.59
CA ALA A 317 -32.87 31.27 -24.24
C ALA A 317 -33.85 30.22 -23.64
N ASP A 318 -33.44 29.44 -22.64
CA ASP A 318 -34.26 28.45 -21.91
C ASP A 318 -34.50 28.78 -20.42
N GLN A 319 -34.14 29.98 -19.95
CA GLN A 319 -34.28 30.38 -18.55
C GLN A 319 -35.60 31.11 -18.29
N VAL A 320 -36.38 30.63 -17.33
CA VAL A 320 -37.62 31.26 -16.86
C VAL A 320 -37.32 32.06 -15.59
N ALA A 321 -37.40 33.38 -15.67
CA ALA A 321 -37.21 34.28 -14.52
C ALA A 321 -38.41 34.25 -13.55
N ASN A 322 -38.12 34.34 -12.26
CA ASN A 322 -39.14 34.50 -11.22
C ASN A 322 -39.73 35.92 -11.24
N ALA A 323 -40.92 36.08 -10.65
CA ALA A 323 -41.64 37.36 -10.60
C ALA A 323 -40.89 38.48 -9.87
N ASP A 324 -39.92 38.15 -9.03
CA ASP A 324 -39.13 39.05 -8.18
C ASP A 324 -37.69 39.30 -8.70
N PHE A 325 -37.29 38.71 -9.83
CA PHE A 325 -35.91 38.71 -10.33
C PHE A 325 -35.27 40.11 -10.34
N PHE A 326 -35.94 41.08 -10.98
CA PHE A 326 -35.39 42.43 -11.13
C PHE A 326 -35.40 43.23 -9.82
N LEU A 327 -36.32 42.97 -8.90
CA LEU A 327 -36.36 43.67 -7.61
C LEU A 327 -35.13 43.31 -6.76
N LYS A 328 -34.87 42.01 -6.59
CA LYS A 328 -33.75 41.51 -5.77
C LYS A 328 -32.37 41.77 -6.38
N THR A 329 -32.28 41.93 -7.71
CA THR A 329 -31.02 42.25 -8.40
C THR A 329 -30.75 43.76 -8.48
N LEU A 330 -31.74 44.61 -8.79
CA LEU A 330 -31.58 46.07 -8.82
C LEU A 330 -31.24 46.66 -7.45
N TYR A 331 -31.82 46.12 -6.38
CA TYR A 331 -31.48 46.50 -5.00
C TYR A 331 -29.96 46.46 -4.71
N LEU A 332 -29.24 45.49 -5.28
CA LEU A 332 -27.79 45.38 -5.13
C LEU A 332 -27.00 46.36 -6.00
N PHE A 333 -27.58 46.91 -7.08
CA PHE A 333 -26.99 48.04 -7.83
C PHE A 333 -27.24 49.39 -7.14
N ASP A 334 -28.34 49.53 -6.41
CA ASP A 334 -28.69 50.73 -5.65
C ASP A 334 -27.76 50.96 -4.45
N GLY A 335 -27.25 49.87 -3.86
CA GLY A 335 -26.30 49.89 -2.75
C GLY A 335 -24.93 50.55 -3.04
N GLY A 336 -24.59 50.85 -4.31
CA GLY A 336 -23.45 51.70 -4.62
C GLY A 336 -23.08 51.78 -6.10
N SER A 337 -22.59 52.96 -6.51
CA SER A 337 -22.31 53.29 -7.92
C SER A 337 -21.26 52.39 -8.60
N ASP A 338 -20.32 51.83 -7.83
CA ASP A 338 -19.25 50.94 -8.31
C ASP A 338 -19.64 49.45 -8.32
N VAL A 339 -20.90 49.11 -8.02
CA VAL A 339 -21.46 47.80 -8.37
C VAL A 339 -21.68 47.77 -9.89
N GLY A 340 -20.89 46.91 -10.55
CA GLY A 340 -20.88 46.72 -12.00
C GLY A 340 -21.66 45.51 -12.47
N MET A 341 -21.84 44.48 -11.63
CA MET A 341 -22.52 43.23 -12.00
C MET A 341 -23.19 42.54 -10.80
N VAL A 342 -24.33 41.88 -11.02
CA VAL A 342 -25.07 41.06 -10.05
C VAL A 342 -25.43 39.70 -10.69
N LEU A 343 -25.27 38.58 -9.97
CA LEU A 343 -25.52 37.21 -10.46
C LEU A 343 -26.47 36.42 -9.52
N SER A 344 -27.49 35.79 -10.10
CA SER A 344 -28.27 34.71 -9.48
C SER A 344 -27.66 33.34 -9.83
N PRO A 345 -27.71 32.34 -8.92
CA PRO A 345 -27.47 30.95 -9.27
C PRO A 345 -28.44 30.42 -10.32
N GLN A 346 -28.04 29.30 -10.94
CA GLN A 346 -28.82 28.56 -11.92
C GLN A 346 -29.53 27.38 -11.25
N ALA A 347 -30.86 27.27 -11.44
CA ALA A 347 -31.65 26.10 -11.08
C ALA A 347 -32.17 25.38 -12.33
N PHE A 348 -32.47 24.09 -12.20
CA PHE A 348 -32.96 23.25 -13.31
C PHE A 348 -34.20 22.45 -12.90
N HIS A 349 -35.31 22.59 -13.63
CA HIS A 349 -36.58 21.94 -13.27
C HIS A 349 -36.58 20.41 -13.47
N ASN A 350 -35.64 19.88 -14.26
CA ASN A 350 -35.57 18.46 -14.64
C ASN A 350 -34.45 17.67 -13.92
N VAL A 351 -33.78 18.26 -12.91
CA VAL A 351 -32.70 17.62 -12.15
C VAL A 351 -33.21 17.03 -10.83
N ARG A 352 -32.89 15.76 -10.58
CA ARG A 352 -33.15 15.08 -9.30
C ARG A 352 -31.89 15.08 -8.44
N LEU A 353 -31.87 15.88 -7.37
CA LEU A 353 -30.70 16.07 -6.49
C LEU A 353 -30.10 14.78 -5.90
N ASN A 354 -30.90 13.71 -5.78
CA ASN A 354 -30.48 12.41 -5.25
C ASN A 354 -29.98 11.43 -6.33
N ALA A 355 -29.89 11.86 -7.59
CA ALA A 355 -29.48 11.08 -8.76
C ALA A 355 -28.63 11.91 -9.77
N ASP A 356 -28.05 13.03 -9.33
CA ASP A 356 -27.35 14.01 -10.16
C ASP A 356 -25.88 13.65 -10.40
N VAL A 357 -25.62 12.53 -11.11
CA VAL A 357 -24.25 12.03 -11.38
C VAL A 357 -23.37 13.00 -12.18
N PHE A 358 -23.97 14.01 -12.82
CA PHE A 358 -23.26 15.06 -13.56
C PHE A 358 -23.12 16.37 -12.79
N ASN A 359 -23.59 16.45 -11.53
CA ASN A 359 -23.53 17.63 -10.66
C ASN A 359 -24.07 18.90 -11.34
N HIS A 360 -25.24 18.81 -11.99
CA HIS A 360 -25.95 19.95 -12.57
C HIS A 360 -26.35 20.97 -11.49
N ALA A 361 -26.76 20.52 -10.30
CA ALA A 361 -27.12 21.39 -9.18
C ALA A 361 -25.91 22.14 -8.60
N ASN A 362 -24.68 21.65 -8.83
CA ASN A 362 -23.40 22.30 -8.53
C ASN A 362 -23.30 22.92 -7.12
N ILE A 363 -23.80 22.18 -6.11
CA ILE A 363 -23.92 22.63 -4.71
C ILE A 363 -22.58 23.15 -4.14
N GLN A 364 -21.45 22.52 -4.49
CA GLN A 364 -20.11 22.97 -4.07
C GLN A 364 -19.79 24.41 -4.50
N PHE A 365 -20.30 24.82 -5.67
CA PHE A 365 -20.01 26.13 -6.26
C PHE A 365 -20.99 27.20 -5.76
N TRP A 366 -22.29 26.96 -5.87
CA TRP A 366 -23.32 27.95 -5.55
C TRP A 366 -23.50 28.21 -4.06
N GLU A 367 -23.39 27.18 -3.21
CA GLU A 367 -23.71 27.29 -1.77
C GLU A 367 -22.48 27.61 -0.89
N TYR A 368 -21.26 27.58 -1.47
CA TYR A 368 -20.01 27.73 -0.73
C TYR A 368 -18.97 28.59 -1.47
N ALA A 369 -18.57 28.24 -2.70
CA ALA A 369 -17.52 28.98 -3.41
C ALA A 369 -17.91 30.44 -3.75
N GLN A 370 -19.13 30.66 -4.28
CA GLN A 370 -19.60 32.01 -4.65
C GLN A 370 -19.74 32.94 -3.44
N HIS A 371 -20.01 32.42 -2.24
CA HIS A 371 -19.99 33.22 -1.00
C HIS A 371 -18.60 33.76 -0.69
N GLY A 372 -17.56 32.92 -0.83
CA GLY A 372 -16.16 33.35 -0.68
C GLY A 372 -15.75 34.39 -1.73
N TYR A 373 -16.27 34.28 -2.95
CA TYR A 373 -16.04 35.28 -4.01
C TYR A 373 -16.76 36.62 -3.72
N ASP A 374 -18.05 36.61 -3.37
CA ASP A 374 -18.84 37.83 -3.03
C ASP A 374 -18.24 38.57 -1.82
N ALA A 375 -17.80 37.83 -0.80
CA ALA A 375 -17.09 38.37 0.37
C ALA A 375 -15.72 39.01 0.02
N LEU A 376 -15.20 38.76 -1.18
CA LEU A 376 -14.00 39.37 -1.76
C LEU A 376 -14.34 40.34 -2.92
N GLY A 377 -15.62 40.66 -3.11
CA GLY A 377 -16.12 41.68 -4.02
C GLY A 377 -16.01 41.32 -5.51
N PHE A 378 -16.02 40.03 -5.85
CA PHE A 378 -16.04 39.53 -7.22
C PHE A 378 -16.90 38.26 -7.31
N ILE A 379 -17.16 37.77 -8.53
CA ILE A 379 -17.89 36.51 -8.74
C ILE A 379 -17.32 35.74 -9.93
N SER A 380 -17.54 34.44 -9.95
CA SER A 380 -17.29 33.59 -11.12
C SER A 380 -18.59 33.48 -11.91
N CYS A 381 -18.75 34.27 -12.99
CA CYS A 381 -19.97 34.21 -13.79
C CYS A 381 -20.09 32.88 -14.55
N THR A 382 -21.31 32.35 -14.63
CA THR A 382 -21.67 31.14 -15.42
C THR A 382 -22.61 31.44 -16.59
N GLY A 383 -22.74 32.72 -16.94
CA GLY A 383 -23.24 33.21 -18.23
C GLY A 383 -24.74 33.41 -18.42
N THR A 384 -25.56 33.13 -17.43
CA THR A 384 -26.97 33.54 -17.45
C THR A 384 -27.44 33.88 -16.06
N ASN A 385 -28.58 34.56 -15.98
CA ASN A 385 -29.26 34.97 -14.75
C ASN A 385 -28.44 36.06 -14.04
N PHE A 386 -27.80 36.93 -14.84
CA PHE A 386 -26.97 38.03 -14.38
C PHE A 386 -27.34 39.35 -15.05
N MET A 387 -27.03 40.43 -14.34
CA MET A 387 -27.16 41.80 -14.81
C MET A 387 -25.81 42.51 -14.71
N VAL A 388 -25.51 43.40 -15.64
CA VAL A 388 -24.26 44.18 -15.72
C VAL A 388 -24.59 45.62 -16.12
N ARG A 389 -23.97 46.62 -15.49
CA ARG A 389 -24.18 48.05 -15.81
C ARG A 389 -23.65 48.31 -17.22
N SER A 390 -24.43 48.95 -18.09
CA SER A 390 -24.05 49.17 -19.51
C SER A 390 -22.68 49.84 -19.65
N LEU A 391 -22.42 50.84 -18.82
CA LEU A 391 -21.13 51.55 -18.76
C LEU A 391 -19.95 50.63 -18.37
N ALA A 392 -20.16 49.73 -17.42
CA ALA A 392 -19.13 48.79 -16.97
C ALA A 392 -18.83 47.72 -18.03
N LEU A 393 -19.86 47.28 -18.76
CA LEU A 393 -19.74 46.38 -19.90
C LEU A 393 -18.99 47.04 -21.07
N GLN A 394 -19.31 48.29 -21.43
CA GLN A 394 -18.59 49.05 -22.44
C GLN A 394 -17.11 49.24 -22.08
N GLN A 395 -16.80 49.61 -20.83
CA GLN A 395 -15.42 49.77 -20.36
C GLN A 395 -14.58 48.49 -20.49
N CYS A 396 -15.20 47.31 -20.38
CA CYS A 396 -14.53 46.03 -20.57
C CYS A 396 -14.33 45.64 -22.05
N GLY A 397 -14.83 46.44 -23.01
CA GLY A 397 -14.83 46.11 -24.43
C GLY A 397 -16.00 45.22 -24.86
N TRP A 398 -17.15 45.34 -24.19
CA TRP A 398 -18.34 44.50 -24.36
C TRP A 398 -18.10 43.03 -23.98
N SER A 399 -18.82 42.07 -24.57
CA SER A 399 -18.69 40.64 -24.25
C SER A 399 -17.41 40.02 -24.85
N PRO A 400 -16.55 39.34 -24.06
CA PRO A 400 -15.27 38.82 -24.55
C PRO A 400 -15.40 37.72 -25.61
N THR A 401 -14.96 37.99 -26.85
CA THR A 401 -15.05 37.05 -27.99
C THR A 401 -13.86 36.09 -28.13
N TYR A 402 -12.87 36.15 -27.24
CA TYR A 402 -11.64 35.34 -27.34
C TYR A 402 -11.69 33.97 -26.63
N THR A 403 -12.83 33.60 -26.04
CA THR A 403 -13.00 32.35 -25.28
C THR A 403 -14.45 31.85 -25.33
N LEU A 404 -14.64 30.54 -25.16
CA LEU A 404 -15.95 29.87 -25.01
C LEU A 404 -16.53 29.93 -23.58
N THR A 405 -15.94 30.76 -22.73
CA THR A 405 -16.46 31.15 -21.40
C THR A 405 -16.28 32.66 -21.24
N GLU A 406 -16.96 33.39 -22.12
CA GLU A 406 -16.95 34.85 -22.23
C GLU A 406 -17.32 35.53 -20.91
N ASP A 407 -18.27 34.98 -20.16
CA ASP A 407 -18.82 35.61 -18.96
C ASP A 407 -17.86 35.51 -17.76
N PHE A 408 -17.12 34.40 -17.66
CA PHE A 408 -16.02 34.27 -16.70
C PHE A 408 -14.91 35.29 -16.98
N ALA A 409 -14.57 35.49 -18.27
CA ALA A 409 -13.62 36.51 -18.68
C ALA A 409 -14.14 37.93 -18.43
N LEU A 410 -15.44 38.19 -18.63
CA LEU A 410 -16.09 39.47 -18.32
C LEU A 410 -16.06 39.77 -16.81
N GLY A 411 -16.40 38.79 -15.96
CA GLY A 411 -16.33 38.94 -14.50
C GLY A 411 -14.92 39.29 -14.00
N MET A 412 -13.89 38.72 -14.64
CA MET A 412 -12.49 39.07 -14.38
C MET A 412 -12.09 40.45 -14.94
N ALA A 413 -12.56 40.82 -16.13
CA ALA A 413 -12.32 42.12 -16.74
C ALA A 413 -12.96 43.26 -15.95
N LEU A 414 -14.20 43.09 -15.48
CA LEU A 414 -14.88 44.03 -14.58
C LEU A 414 -14.03 44.28 -13.33
N LYS A 415 -13.52 43.21 -12.70
CA LYS A 415 -12.71 43.34 -11.49
C LYS A 415 -11.35 44.00 -11.72
N SER A 416 -10.73 43.81 -12.90
CA SER A 416 -9.47 44.49 -13.25
C SER A 416 -9.64 45.98 -13.59
N HIS A 417 -10.86 46.41 -13.97
CA HIS A 417 -11.25 47.82 -14.10
C HIS A 417 -11.75 48.43 -12.77
N GLY A 418 -11.76 47.66 -11.67
CA GLY A 418 -12.08 48.14 -10.33
C GLY A 418 -13.55 47.99 -9.89
N TRP A 419 -14.42 47.46 -10.76
CA TRP A 419 -15.84 47.24 -10.43
C TRP A 419 -16.03 46.17 -9.34
N HIS A 420 -17.11 46.30 -8.58
CA HIS A 420 -17.60 45.27 -7.68
C HIS A 420 -18.64 44.39 -8.38
N CYS A 421 -18.52 43.08 -8.23
CA CYS A 421 -19.49 42.11 -8.72
C CYS A 421 -20.11 41.38 -7.53
N ARG A 422 -21.43 41.20 -7.55
CA ARG A 422 -22.24 40.71 -6.42
C ARG A 422 -22.97 39.40 -6.71
N TYR A 423 -23.20 38.61 -5.67
CA TYR A 423 -23.96 37.37 -5.72
C TYR A 423 -25.29 37.46 -4.94
N VAL A 424 -26.32 36.80 -5.46
CA VAL A 424 -27.63 36.63 -4.82
C VAL A 424 -27.78 35.19 -4.34
N GLU A 425 -28.00 34.95 -3.04
CA GLU A 425 -28.16 33.60 -2.46
C GLU A 425 -29.56 32.98 -2.71
N GLU A 426 -30.17 33.26 -3.87
CA GLU A 426 -31.52 32.81 -4.24
C GLU A 426 -31.61 32.42 -5.71
N TYR A 427 -32.33 31.33 -6.00
CA TYR A 427 -32.50 30.81 -7.36
C TYR A 427 -33.61 31.58 -8.10
N LEU A 428 -33.27 32.79 -8.59
CA LEU A 428 -34.23 33.72 -9.19
C LEU A 428 -34.64 33.38 -10.63
N ALA A 429 -34.05 32.36 -11.25
CA ALA A 429 -34.48 31.84 -12.54
C ALA A 429 -34.20 30.33 -12.66
N ILE A 430 -35.05 29.64 -13.42
CA ILE A 430 -35.05 28.18 -13.58
C ILE A 430 -35.01 27.84 -15.08
N GLY A 431 -34.06 27.01 -15.49
CA GLY A 431 -33.98 26.50 -16.87
C GLY A 431 -33.96 24.97 -16.96
N GLU A 432 -33.38 24.46 -18.04
CA GLU A 432 -33.40 23.03 -18.39
C GLU A 432 -31.99 22.43 -18.48
N ALA A 433 -31.70 21.36 -17.72
CA ALA A 433 -30.43 20.64 -17.82
C ALA A 433 -30.44 19.60 -18.96
N PRO A 434 -29.30 19.27 -19.59
CA PRO A 434 -29.25 18.29 -20.68
C PRO A 434 -29.82 16.89 -20.35
N ASP A 435 -30.60 16.37 -21.29
CA ASP A 435 -31.34 15.09 -21.28
C ASP A 435 -30.49 13.87 -21.72
N GLN A 436 -29.43 14.11 -22.50
CA GLN A 436 -28.57 13.07 -23.08
C GLN A 436 -27.12 13.17 -22.58
N VAL A 437 -26.51 12.01 -22.29
CA VAL A 437 -25.10 11.91 -21.82
C VAL A 437 -24.13 12.67 -22.74
N ARG A 438 -24.28 12.51 -24.06
CA ARG A 438 -23.46 13.20 -25.06
C ARG A 438 -23.60 14.73 -24.98
N ASN A 439 -24.76 15.25 -24.61
CA ASN A 439 -25.00 16.69 -24.44
C ASN A 439 -24.37 17.19 -23.12
N CYS A 440 -24.45 16.42 -22.02
CA CYS A 440 -23.72 16.70 -20.77
C CYS A 440 -22.21 16.79 -21.01
N PHE A 441 -21.63 15.79 -21.69
CA PHE A 441 -20.20 15.75 -22.02
C PHE A 441 -19.78 16.93 -22.93
N GLN A 442 -20.58 17.28 -23.94
CA GLN A 442 -20.32 18.46 -24.79
C GLN A 442 -20.34 19.77 -23.99
N GLN A 443 -21.35 19.99 -23.15
CA GLN A 443 -21.48 21.21 -22.34
C GLN A 443 -20.28 21.37 -21.39
N ARG A 444 -19.95 20.31 -20.63
CA ARG A 444 -18.81 20.31 -19.71
C ARG A 444 -17.46 20.47 -20.44
N SER A 445 -17.31 19.88 -21.63
CA SER A 445 -16.09 20.05 -22.44
C SER A 445 -15.95 21.47 -23.03
N ARG A 446 -17.05 22.13 -23.42
CA ARG A 446 -17.04 23.55 -23.83
C ARG A 446 -16.57 24.45 -22.69
N TRP A 447 -17.15 24.28 -21.49
CA TRP A 447 -16.76 25.07 -20.31
C TRP A 447 -15.29 24.87 -19.93
N ALA A 448 -14.80 23.63 -19.93
CA ALA A 448 -13.38 23.36 -19.69
C ALA A 448 -12.49 23.98 -20.77
N LYS A 449 -12.84 23.87 -22.07
CA LYS A 449 -12.07 24.47 -23.18
C LYS A 449 -11.96 25.99 -23.04
N GLY A 450 -13.05 26.69 -22.70
CA GLY A 450 -13.02 28.15 -22.49
C GLY A 450 -12.11 28.58 -21.33
N HIS A 451 -12.18 27.88 -20.19
CA HIS A 451 -11.27 28.10 -19.07
C HIS A 451 -9.79 27.88 -19.44
N PHE A 452 -9.50 26.84 -20.23
CA PHE A 452 -8.15 26.62 -20.76
C PHE A 452 -7.72 27.69 -21.78
N GLN A 453 -8.62 28.20 -22.63
CA GLN A 453 -8.32 29.33 -23.54
C GLN A 453 -7.92 30.60 -22.77
N VAL A 454 -8.54 30.88 -21.62
CA VAL A 454 -8.17 32.02 -20.77
C VAL A 454 -6.81 31.79 -20.10
N VAL A 455 -6.60 30.65 -19.43
CA VAL A 455 -5.36 30.38 -18.66
C VAL A 455 -4.14 30.16 -19.56
N PHE A 456 -4.29 29.59 -20.75
CA PHE A 456 -3.17 29.42 -21.70
C PHE A 456 -2.90 30.66 -22.57
N SER A 457 -3.74 31.71 -22.51
CA SER A 457 -3.49 33.00 -23.17
C SER A 457 -2.48 33.84 -22.38
N TRP A 458 -1.43 34.31 -23.05
CA TRP A 458 -0.44 35.20 -22.43
C TRP A 458 -1.02 36.57 -22.04
N LYS A 459 -2.02 37.07 -22.78
CA LYS A 459 -2.68 38.37 -22.52
C LYS A 459 -3.76 38.27 -21.44
N TYR A 460 -4.38 37.10 -21.27
CA TYR A 460 -5.61 36.94 -20.47
C TYR A 460 -5.51 35.93 -19.31
N CYS A 461 -4.37 35.26 -19.10
CA CYS A 461 -4.18 34.37 -17.95
C CYS A 461 -4.30 35.16 -16.62
N PRO A 462 -5.14 34.72 -15.65
CA PRO A 462 -5.42 35.50 -14.43
C PRO A 462 -4.18 35.87 -13.62
N LEU A 463 -3.11 35.05 -13.67
CA LEU A 463 -1.84 35.31 -13.00
C LEU A 463 -1.12 36.58 -13.50
N PHE A 464 -1.33 36.95 -14.78
CA PHE A 464 -0.62 38.03 -15.45
C PHE A 464 -1.49 39.27 -15.73
N VAL A 465 -2.81 39.18 -15.56
CA VAL A 465 -3.72 40.33 -15.69
C VAL A 465 -3.34 41.42 -14.68
N ARG A 466 -3.12 42.63 -15.19
CA ARG A 466 -2.79 43.82 -14.39
C ARG A 466 -4.00 44.26 -13.54
N ASN A 467 -3.74 45.06 -12.52
CA ASN A 467 -4.73 45.59 -11.57
C ASN A 467 -5.50 44.57 -10.70
N LEU A 468 -5.45 43.26 -10.98
CA LEU A 468 -5.97 42.25 -10.06
C LEU A 468 -5.03 42.02 -8.85
N PRO A 469 -5.54 42.01 -7.60
CA PRO A 469 -4.79 41.60 -6.42
C PRO A 469 -4.39 40.12 -6.47
N PHE A 470 -3.28 39.76 -5.82
CA PHE A 470 -2.71 38.39 -5.87
C PHE A 470 -3.71 37.29 -5.51
N LEU A 471 -4.52 37.49 -4.46
CA LEU A 471 -5.55 36.52 -4.04
C LEU A 471 -6.59 36.29 -5.13
N HIS A 472 -7.11 37.35 -5.76
CA HIS A 472 -8.07 37.25 -6.87
C HIS A 472 -7.48 36.48 -8.05
N ARG A 473 -6.22 36.73 -8.43
CA ARG A 473 -5.55 35.98 -9.52
C ARG A 473 -5.52 34.48 -9.24
N LEU A 474 -5.18 34.11 -8.00
CA LEU A 474 -5.11 32.72 -7.57
C LEU A 474 -6.48 32.04 -7.55
N LEU A 475 -7.52 32.75 -7.08
CA LEU A 475 -8.89 32.24 -7.02
C LEU A 475 -9.54 32.12 -8.41
N TYR A 476 -9.32 33.06 -9.33
CA TYR A 476 -9.74 32.91 -10.73
C TYR A 476 -9.07 31.68 -11.40
N CYS A 477 -7.82 31.34 -11.03
CA CYS A 477 -7.19 30.09 -11.48
C CYS A 477 -7.81 28.83 -10.84
N SER A 478 -8.44 28.91 -9.66
CA SER A 478 -9.00 27.74 -8.96
C SER A 478 -10.04 26.98 -9.80
N GLY A 479 -10.84 27.68 -10.61
CA GLY A 479 -11.82 27.07 -11.50
C GLY A 479 -11.20 26.24 -12.65
N VAL A 480 -9.93 26.47 -12.97
CA VAL A 480 -9.20 25.74 -14.02
C VAL A 480 -8.33 24.62 -13.41
N PHE A 481 -7.78 24.85 -12.22
CA PHE A 481 -7.07 23.83 -11.46
C PHE A 481 -7.93 22.59 -11.17
N SER A 482 -9.24 22.74 -10.94
CA SER A 482 -10.16 21.61 -10.77
C SER A 482 -10.28 20.72 -12.03
N TYR A 483 -10.31 21.31 -13.22
CA TYR A 483 -10.31 20.56 -14.49
C TYR A 483 -8.96 19.87 -14.74
N ILE A 484 -7.85 20.52 -14.41
CA ILE A 484 -6.50 19.92 -14.52
C ILE A 484 -6.37 18.74 -13.56
N VAL A 485 -6.77 18.90 -12.31
CA VAL A 485 -6.83 17.82 -11.31
C VAL A 485 -7.70 16.68 -11.82
N GLY A 486 -8.96 16.93 -12.17
CA GLY A 486 -9.86 15.89 -12.67
C GLY A 486 -9.30 15.12 -13.87
N ALA A 487 -8.65 15.81 -14.82
CA ALA A 487 -8.04 15.19 -16.00
C ALA A 487 -6.85 14.26 -15.69
N VAL A 488 -6.12 14.48 -14.59
CA VAL A 488 -4.84 13.80 -14.29
C VAL A 488 -4.91 12.88 -13.07
N THR A 489 -5.56 13.31 -11.98
CA THR A 489 -5.62 12.53 -10.73
C THR A 489 -6.53 11.32 -10.89
N THR A 490 -7.71 11.45 -11.52
CA THR A 490 -8.65 10.34 -11.71
C THR A 490 -8.03 9.13 -12.42
N PRO A 491 -7.46 9.25 -13.65
CA PRO A 491 -6.84 8.09 -14.29
C PRO A 491 -5.63 7.57 -13.49
N THR A 492 -4.83 8.45 -12.87
CA THR A 492 -3.66 8.03 -12.06
C THR A 492 -4.07 7.18 -10.86
N PHE A 493 -5.01 7.64 -10.02
CA PHE A 493 -5.42 6.91 -8.82
C PHE A 493 -6.26 5.66 -9.12
N ILE A 494 -6.89 5.58 -10.29
CA ILE A 494 -7.49 4.32 -10.78
C ILE A 494 -6.40 3.33 -11.23
N ILE A 495 -5.33 3.78 -11.88
CA ILE A 495 -4.26 2.91 -12.40
C ILE A 495 -3.36 2.33 -11.29
N ILE A 496 -3.06 3.09 -10.23
CA ILE A 496 -2.18 2.67 -9.13
C ILE A 496 -2.52 1.26 -8.58
N PRO A 497 -3.76 0.96 -8.11
CA PRO A 497 -4.07 -0.36 -7.57
C PRO A 497 -4.07 -1.47 -8.64
N LEU A 498 -4.27 -1.15 -9.92
CA LEU A 498 -4.09 -2.13 -11.01
C LEU A 498 -2.62 -2.52 -11.12
N LEU A 499 -1.70 -1.54 -11.13
CA LEU A 499 -0.25 -1.80 -11.15
C LEU A 499 0.20 -2.61 -9.93
N THR A 500 -0.36 -2.35 -8.75
CA THR A 500 -0.06 -3.14 -7.54
C THR A 500 -0.55 -4.58 -7.66
N ILE A 501 -1.76 -4.84 -8.17
CA ILE A 501 -2.27 -6.21 -8.32
C ILE A 501 -1.59 -6.98 -9.45
N TRP A 502 -1.24 -6.31 -10.57
CA TRP A 502 -0.70 -6.96 -11.76
C TRP A 502 0.82 -7.11 -11.69
N VAL A 503 1.53 -6.08 -11.23
CA VAL A 503 3.02 -5.98 -11.27
C VAL A 503 3.65 -6.03 -9.87
N GLY A 504 2.87 -5.88 -8.80
CA GLY A 504 3.37 -5.90 -7.41
C GLY A 504 3.96 -4.57 -6.92
N ILE A 505 3.97 -3.53 -7.75
CA ILE A 505 4.56 -2.22 -7.42
C ILE A 505 3.56 -1.36 -6.64
N PHE A 506 3.99 -0.80 -5.49
CA PHE A 506 3.17 0.06 -4.63
C PHE A 506 3.93 1.39 -4.37
N PRO A 507 3.30 2.58 -4.52
CA PRO A 507 4.01 3.87 -4.58
C PRO A 507 4.42 4.49 -3.23
N ILE A 508 4.31 3.72 -2.13
CA ILE A 508 4.53 4.18 -0.75
C ILE A 508 5.14 3.05 0.07
N VAL A 509 6.27 3.27 0.75
CA VAL A 509 6.77 2.32 1.76
C VAL A 509 5.81 2.31 2.96
N VAL A 510 5.11 1.19 3.15
CA VAL A 510 4.13 1.03 4.24
C VAL A 510 4.85 1.00 5.58
N SER A 511 4.50 1.94 6.46
CA SER A 511 5.04 2.08 7.81
C SER A 511 4.00 2.68 8.76
N ARG A 512 4.21 2.57 10.07
CA ARG A 512 3.34 3.23 11.06
C ARG A 512 3.19 4.73 10.83
N TRP A 513 4.26 5.38 10.37
CA TRP A 513 4.25 6.80 10.03
C TRP A 513 3.46 7.10 8.75
N ALA A 514 3.56 6.25 7.73
CA ALA A 514 2.71 6.33 6.55
C ALA A 514 1.21 6.22 6.93
N ALA A 515 0.86 5.30 7.83
CA ALA A 515 -0.51 5.10 8.29
C ALA A 515 -1.09 6.36 8.97
N ILE A 516 -0.35 6.93 9.93
CA ILE A 516 -0.74 8.17 10.63
C ILE A 516 -0.89 9.32 9.61
N ALA A 517 0.10 9.51 8.73
CA ALA A 517 0.17 10.64 7.80
C ALA A 517 -0.93 10.58 6.72
N LEU A 518 -1.14 9.44 6.08
CA LEU A 518 -2.19 9.24 5.07
C LEU A 518 -3.59 9.41 5.70
N THR A 519 -3.79 8.90 6.91
CA THR A 519 -5.08 9.04 7.63
C THR A 519 -5.37 10.50 7.97
N ALA A 520 -4.40 11.22 8.54
CA ALA A 520 -4.56 12.64 8.86
C ALA A 520 -4.79 13.52 7.61
N TYR A 521 -4.08 13.22 6.51
CA TYR A 521 -4.25 13.91 5.24
C TYR A 521 -5.64 13.65 4.63
N ALA A 522 -6.06 12.39 4.53
CA ALA A 522 -7.36 12.00 3.99
C ALA A 522 -8.52 12.61 4.80
N VAL A 523 -8.45 12.58 6.14
CA VAL A 523 -9.46 13.23 7.00
C VAL A 523 -9.48 14.74 6.78
N GLY A 524 -8.32 15.41 6.75
CA GLY A 524 -8.24 16.85 6.46
C GLY A 524 -8.84 17.23 5.10
N GLN A 525 -8.53 16.46 4.06
CA GLN A 525 -9.08 16.67 2.71
C GLN A 525 -10.60 16.45 2.70
N MET A 526 -11.10 15.40 3.37
CA MET A 526 -12.53 15.13 3.45
C MET A 526 -13.30 16.20 4.23
N LEU A 527 -12.71 16.79 5.28
CA LEU A 527 -13.30 17.91 6.01
C LEU A 527 -13.45 19.17 5.12
N VAL A 528 -12.47 19.45 4.25
CA VAL A 528 -12.54 20.56 3.29
C VAL A 528 -13.57 20.28 2.19
N LEU A 529 -13.47 19.12 1.52
CA LEU A 529 -14.33 18.79 0.38
C LEU A 529 -15.80 18.52 0.77
N SER A 530 -16.03 18.01 1.98
CA SER A 530 -17.37 17.76 2.52
C SER A 530 -17.90 18.90 3.42
N TYR A 531 -17.21 20.04 3.48
CA TYR A 531 -17.63 21.19 4.27
C TYR A 531 -19.06 21.60 3.89
N CYS A 532 -19.97 21.54 4.86
CA CYS A 532 -21.36 21.93 4.65
C CYS A 532 -21.97 22.62 5.86
N ARG A 533 -22.93 23.51 5.60
CA ARG A 533 -23.75 24.19 6.62
C ARG A 533 -25.12 23.56 6.80
N ARG A 534 -25.52 22.70 5.86
CA ARG A 534 -26.81 22.01 5.78
C ARG A 534 -26.54 20.56 5.40
N LEU A 535 -26.79 19.59 6.30
CA LEU A 535 -26.43 18.18 6.08
C LEU A 535 -26.99 17.59 4.77
N LYS A 536 -28.17 18.08 4.33
CA LYS A 536 -28.77 17.74 3.03
C LYS A 536 -27.88 18.04 1.80
N HIS A 537 -26.80 18.82 1.95
CA HIS A 537 -25.87 19.16 0.87
C HIS A 537 -24.76 18.12 0.69
N LEU A 538 -24.52 17.23 1.67
CA LEU A 538 -23.45 16.22 1.60
C LEU A 538 -23.56 15.33 0.34
N GLN A 539 -24.78 14.94 -0.06
CA GLN A 539 -24.96 14.12 -1.27
C GLN A 539 -24.57 14.89 -2.55
N GLY A 540 -24.80 16.21 -2.60
CA GLY A 540 -24.39 17.06 -3.74
C GLY A 540 -22.87 17.29 -3.79
N LEU A 541 -22.23 17.45 -2.63
CA LEU A 541 -20.76 17.52 -2.53
C LEU A 541 -20.11 16.20 -2.98
N TRP A 542 -20.70 15.06 -2.60
CA TRP A 542 -20.29 13.74 -3.10
C TRP A 542 -20.49 13.62 -4.62
N PHE A 543 -21.64 14.07 -5.16
CA PHE A 543 -21.89 14.09 -6.60
C PHE A 543 -20.91 14.99 -7.38
N ALA A 544 -20.37 16.06 -6.78
CA ALA A 544 -19.29 16.84 -7.41
C ALA A 544 -18.01 16.00 -7.60
N GLY A 545 -17.68 15.16 -6.62
CA GLY A 545 -16.61 14.16 -6.72
C GLY A 545 -16.88 13.09 -7.80
N ILE A 546 -18.10 12.55 -7.85
CA ILE A 546 -18.53 11.59 -8.89
C ILE A 546 -18.43 12.22 -10.29
N ALA A 547 -18.96 13.43 -10.48
CA ALA A 547 -18.96 14.12 -11.76
C ALA A 547 -17.55 14.39 -12.28
N ASN A 548 -16.61 14.80 -11.40
CA ASN A 548 -15.20 14.97 -11.79
C ASN A 548 -14.57 13.65 -12.25
N ASN A 549 -14.84 12.54 -11.55
CA ASN A 549 -14.35 11.21 -11.94
C ASN A 549 -15.03 10.62 -13.19
N ILE A 550 -16.23 11.09 -13.55
CA ILE A 550 -16.90 10.76 -14.83
C ILE A 550 -16.33 11.60 -15.98
N LEU A 551 -16.04 12.88 -15.74
CA LEU A 551 -15.71 13.86 -16.78
C LEU A 551 -14.21 14.03 -17.08
N TRP A 552 -13.33 13.29 -16.39
CA TRP A 552 -11.86 13.38 -16.59
C TRP A 552 -11.44 13.37 -18.07
N TRP A 553 -12.04 12.49 -18.88
CA TRP A 553 -11.76 12.37 -20.31
C TRP A 553 -12.24 13.60 -21.12
N ALA A 554 -13.35 14.22 -20.72
CA ALA A 554 -13.83 15.46 -21.33
C ALA A 554 -12.89 16.64 -21.01
N PHE A 555 -12.33 16.68 -19.80
CA PHE A 555 -11.35 17.68 -19.37
C PHE A 555 -9.98 17.47 -20.03
N ALA A 556 -9.48 16.23 -20.10
CA ALA A 556 -8.23 15.88 -20.79
C ALA A 556 -8.29 16.24 -22.29
N LYS A 557 -9.38 15.87 -22.98
CA LYS A 557 -9.63 16.28 -24.38
C LYS A 557 -9.70 17.80 -24.52
N ALA A 558 -10.34 18.51 -23.59
CA ALA A 558 -10.44 19.97 -23.63
C ALA A 558 -9.06 20.65 -23.44
N ALA A 559 -8.24 20.17 -22.50
CA ALA A 559 -6.89 20.67 -22.25
C ALA A 559 -5.97 20.46 -23.47
N PHE A 560 -5.95 19.25 -24.02
CA PHE A 560 -5.17 18.93 -25.22
C PHE A 560 -5.59 19.80 -26.42
N ASN A 561 -6.89 19.94 -26.66
CA ASN A 561 -7.40 20.74 -27.77
C ASN A 561 -7.11 22.25 -27.59
N ALA A 562 -7.19 22.78 -26.37
CA ALA A 562 -6.82 24.18 -26.10
C ALA A 562 -5.32 24.44 -26.32
N LEU A 563 -4.46 23.48 -25.94
CA LEU A 563 -3.02 23.55 -26.20
C LEU A 563 -2.69 23.39 -27.70
N ALA A 564 -3.36 22.46 -28.40
CA ALA A 564 -3.17 22.23 -29.83
C ALA A 564 -3.61 23.42 -30.70
N ALA A 565 -4.68 24.14 -30.31
CA ALA A 565 -5.07 25.38 -30.97
C ALA A 565 -3.98 26.45 -30.89
N LYS A 566 -3.31 26.57 -29.73
CA LYS A 566 -2.17 27.48 -29.54
C LYS A 566 -0.93 27.09 -30.37
N LEU A 567 -0.88 25.85 -30.87
CA LEU A 567 0.16 25.34 -31.78
C LEU A 567 -0.28 25.41 -33.26
N GLY A 568 -1.30 26.20 -33.61
CA GLY A 568 -1.67 26.49 -35.00
C GLY A 568 -2.59 25.46 -35.66
N ARG A 569 -3.36 24.67 -34.89
CA ARG A 569 -4.43 23.82 -35.44
C ARG A 569 -5.79 24.51 -35.33
N ASP A 570 -6.48 24.66 -36.46
CA ASP A 570 -7.88 25.12 -36.48
C ASP A 570 -8.81 24.16 -35.74
N ILE A 571 -9.70 24.69 -34.90
CA ILE A 571 -10.70 23.90 -34.17
C ILE A 571 -12.07 24.58 -34.32
N THR A 572 -12.80 24.16 -35.34
CA THR A 572 -14.13 24.68 -35.70
C THR A 572 -15.15 24.53 -34.57
N PHE A 573 -16.00 25.55 -34.43
CA PHE A 573 -17.11 25.57 -33.49
C PHE A 573 -18.24 24.64 -33.95
N LYS A 574 -18.91 23.96 -33.01
CA LYS A 574 -20.06 23.10 -33.29
C LYS A 574 -21.07 23.21 -32.16
N ALA A 575 -22.21 23.87 -32.45
CA ALA A 575 -23.27 24.11 -31.47
C ALA A 575 -23.91 22.80 -31.00
N THR A 576 -24.35 22.78 -29.73
CA THR A 576 -25.14 21.67 -29.16
C THR A 576 -26.55 21.71 -29.74
N VAL A 577 -27.06 20.56 -30.20
CA VAL A 577 -28.41 20.45 -30.77
C VAL A 577 -29.36 19.91 -29.69
N LYS A 578 -30.42 20.65 -29.37
CA LYS A 578 -31.59 20.11 -28.63
C LYS A 578 -32.52 19.45 -29.66
N GLY A 579 -32.70 18.14 -29.56
CA GLY A 579 -33.48 17.32 -30.52
C GLY A 579 -33.35 15.82 -30.26
N THR A 580 -34.36 15.04 -30.65
CA THR A 580 -34.67 13.74 -30.03
C THR A 580 -34.10 12.51 -30.76
N ALA A 581 -34.02 11.40 -30.02
CA ALA A 581 -33.89 9.99 -30.47
C ALA A 581 -32.59 9.52 -31.16
N ALA A 582 -32.13 10.17 -32.23
CA ALA A 582 -31.32 9.47 -33.25
C ALA A 582 -29.78 9.50 -33.09
N LYS A 583 -29.18 9.04 -31.96
CA LYS A 583 -27.72 8.73 -31.90
C LYS A 583 -27.11 7.91 -30.75
N ILE A 584 -27.81 6.94 -30.14
CA ILE A 584 -27.24 6.12 -29.03
C ILE A 584 -25.87 5.48 -29.39
N VAL A 585 -25.77 4.82 -30.55
CA VAL A 585 -24.53 4.15 -31.02
C VAL A 585 -23.32 5.10 -31.08
N GLY A 586 -23.54 6.35 -31.51
CA GLY A 586 -22.48 7.35 -31.64
C GLY A 586 -21.97 7.92 -30.30
N SER A 587 -22.69 7.70 -29.20
CA SER A 587 -22.23 8.11 -27.85
C SER A 587 -21.23 7.12 -27.26
N ILE A 588 -21.43 5.82 -27.51
CA ILE A 588 -20.68 4.70 -26.91
C ILE A 588 -19.19 4.81 -27.25
N PHE A 589 -18.86 4.94 -28.54
CA PHE A 589 -17.48 4.96 -29.03
C PHE A 589 -16.72 6.28 -28.82
N GLY A 590 -17.35 7.36 -28.33
CA GLY A 590 -16.73 8.69 -28.25
C GLY A 590 -16.36 9.18 -26.84
N ASP A 591 -17.28 8.99 -25.88
CA ASP A 591 -17.16 9.55 -24.53
C ASP A 591 -17.23 8.49 -23.42
N LEU A 592 -17.97 7.40 -23.62
CA LEU A 592 -18.16 6.37 -22.59
C LEU A 592 -17.04 5.32 -22.53
N TRP A 593 -16.30 5.10 -23.61
CA TRP A 593 -15.33 4.00 -23.67
C TRP A 593 -14.22 4.07 -22.61
N PRO A 594 -13.64 5.23 -22.20
CA PRO A 594 -12.59 5.22 -21.19
C PRO A 594 -13.09 4.93 -19.77
N PRO A 595 -14.19 5.53 -19.26
CA PRO A 595 -14.80 5.08 -18.01
C PRO A 595 -15.23 3.61 -18.03
N ALA A 596 -15.74 3.10 -19.16
CA ALA A 596 -16.11 1.70 -19.30
C ALA A 596 -14.89 0.76 -19.28
N LEU A 597 -13.81 1.11 -19.98
CA LEU A 597 -12.55 0.36 -19.97
C LEU A 597 -11.94 0.31 -18.57
N LEU A 598 -11.95 1.43 -17.83
CA LEU A 598 -11.47 1.48 -16.45
C LEU A 598 -12.35 0.65 -15.50
N PHE A 599 -13.66 0.59 -15.71
CA PHE A 599 -14.56 -0.29 -14.95
C PHE A 599 -14.28 -1.78 -15.23
N ILE A 600 -14.08 -2.16 -16.49
CA ILE A 600 -13.73 -3.54 -16.88
C ILE A 600 -12.35 -3.92 -16.32
N ALA A 601 -11.34 -3.06 -16.47
CA ALA A 601 -10.02 -3.28 -15.90
C ALA A 601 -10.05 -3.39 -14.37
N GLY A 602 -10.86 -2.57 -13.70
CA GLY A 602 -11.14 -2.67 -12.27
C GLY A 602 -11.77 -4.01 -11.88
N ALA A 603 -12.82 -4.44 -12.58
CA ALA A 603 -13.50 -5.71 -12.31
C ALA A 603 -12.59 -6.93 -12.50
N VAL A 604 -11.81 -6.96 -13.60
CA VAL A 604 -10.81 -8.01 -13.85
C VAL A 604 -9.73 -8.00 -12.77
N SER A 605 -9.24 -6.82 -12.37
CA SER A 605 -8.24 -6.68 -11.30
C SER A 605 -8.76 -7.07 -9.93
N PHE A 606 -10.04 -6.83 -9.65
CA PHE A 606 -10.70 -7.29 -8.43
C PHE A 606 -10.78 -8.81 -8.40
N GLY A 607 -11.14 -9.46 -9.52
CA GLY A 607 -11.12 -10.92 -9.66
C GLY A 607 -9.73 -11.52 -9.48
N ILE A 608 -8.70 -10.97 -10.16
CA ILE A 608 -7.30 -11.39 -10.02
C ILE A 608 -6.81 -11.19 -8.58
N GLY A 609 -7.13 -10.05 -7.97
CA GLY A 609 -6.70 -9.73 -6.61
C GLY A 609 -7.38 -10.60 -5.55
N LEU A 610 -8.67 -10.90 -5.71
CA LEU A 610 -9.39 -11.82 -4.84
C LEU A 610 -8.84 -13.25 -4.99
N ALA A 611 -8.55 -13.69 -6.22
CA ALA A 611 -7.89 -14.99 -6.45
C ALA A 611 -6.51 -15.04 -5.77
N LYS A 612 -5.67 -14.00 -5.92
CA LYS A 612 -4.37 -13.89 -5.24
C LYS A 612 -4.48 -13.84 -3.71
N LEU A 613 -5.57 -13.27 -3.16
CA LEU A 613 -5.84 -13.20 -1.73
C LEU A 613 -6.28 -14.57 -1.16
N ILE A 614 -6.90 -15.40 -1.98
CA ILE A 614 -7.32 -16.77 -1.64
C ILE A 614 -6.17 -17.78 -1.83
N SER A 615 -5.28 -17.56 -2.81
CA SER A 615 -4.31 -18.57 -3.26
C SER A 615 -2.89 -18.47 -2.65
N GLY A 616 -2.57 -17.49 -1.80
CA GLY A 616 -1.27 -17.47 -1.13
C GLY A 616 -1.09 -16.44 -0.01
N PRO A 617 -0.07 -16.60 0.87
CA PRO A 617 0.02 -15.84 2.13
C PRO A 617 0.73 -14.48 2.01
N SER A 618 1.48 -14.24 0.93
CA SER A 618 2.67 -13.38 0.97
C SER A 618 2.44 -11.87 1.00
N VAL A 619 1.30 -11.37 0.50
CA VAL A 619 1.04 -9.91 0.42
C VAL A 619 -0.42 -9.54 0.70
N ILE A 620 -1.05 -10.22 1.65
CA ILE A 620 -2.43 -9.93 2.15
C ILE A 620 -2.62 -8.41 2.40
N SER A 621 -1.57 -7.74 2.85
CA SER A 621 -1.54 -6.38 3.36
C SER A 621 -1.81 -5.28 2.31
N THR A 622 -0.94 -5.09 1.32
CA THR A 622 -1.16 -4.09 0.25
C THR A 622 -2.20 -4.55 -0.77
N LEU A 623 -2.42 -5.86 -0.90
CA LEU A 623 -3.45 -6.43 -1.77
C LEU A 623 -4.86 -6.07 -1.30
N ALA A 624 -5.16 -6.23 0.00
CA ALA A 624 -6.46 -5.85 0.56
C ALA A 624 -6.72 -4.33 0.46
N ILE A 625 -5.69 -3.50 0.68
CA ILE A 625 -5.77 -2.04 0.47
C ILE A 625 -6.10 -1.72 -1.01
N SER A 626 -5.42 -2.39 -1.95
CA SER A 626 -5.64 -2.18 -3.39
C SER A 626 -7.02 -2.62 -3.85
N LEU A 627 -7.55 -3.72 -3.31
CA LEU A 627 -8.92 -4.19 -3.55
C LEU A 627 -9.96 -3.18 -3.06
N ALA A 628 -9.78 -2.61 -1.86
CA ALA A 628 -10.66 -1.56 -1.34
C ALA A 628 -10.63 -0.29 -2.22
N TRP A 629 -9.45 0.12 -2.70
CA TRP A 629 -9.31 1.22 -3.65
C TRP A 629 -9.95 0.96 -5.03
N ILE A 630 -9.93 -0.28 -5.52
CA ILE A 630 -10.62 -0.65 -6.77
C ILE A 630 -12.14 -0.55 -6.60
N VAL A 631 -12.69 -1.05 -5.49
CA VAL A 631 -14.13 -0.89 -5.19
C VAL A 631 -14.52 0.59 -5.17
N TYR A 632 -13.71 1.45 -4.55
CA TYR A 632 -13.93 2.90 -4.58
C TYR A 632 -13.87 3.48 -6.02
N GLY A 633 -12.84 3.13 -6.79
CA GLY A 633 -12.64 3.61 -8.16
C GLY A 633 -13.68 3.14 -9.19
N MET A 634 -14.35 2.00 -8.94
CA MET A 634 -15.40 1.47 -9.82
C MET A 634 -16.76 2.17 -9.64
N ILE A 635 -16.98 2.93 -8.56
CA ILE A 635 -18.27 3.57 -8.25
C ILE A 635 -18.68 4.66 -9.30
N PRO A 636 -17.83 5.64 -9.66
CA PRO A 636 -18.19 6.64 -10.67
C PRO A 636 -18.57 6.06 -12.04
N PRO A 637 -17.80 5.13 -12.67
CA PRO A 637 -18.19 4.57 -13.95
C PRO A 637 -19.40 3.62 -13.84
N PHE A 638 -19.59 2.89 -12.72
CA PHE A 638 -20.82 2.13 -12.50
C PHE A 638 -22.07 3.02 -12.55
N LEU A 639 -22.04 4.17 -11.88
CA LEU A 639 -23.15 5.13 -11.90
C LEU A 639 -23.38 5.75 -13.28
N LEU A 640 -22.32 6.02 -14.06
CA LEU A 640 -22.43 6.46 -15.46
C LEU A 640 -23.08 5.40 -16.35
N LEU A 641 -22.69 4.13 -16.20
CA LEU A 641 -23.24 3.01 -16.97
C LEU A 641 -24.72 2.79 -16.61
N HIS A 642 -25.08 2.77 -15.32
CA HIS A 642 -26.48 2.72 -14.89
C HIS A 642 -27.29 3.90 -15.44
N TYR A 643 -26.78 5.13 -15.36
CA TYR A 643 -27.45 6.32 -15.89
C TYR A 643 -27.75 6.20 -17.39
N THR A 644 -26.82 5.59 -18.14
CA THR A 644 -26.90 5.46 -19.60
C THR A 644 -27.85 4.35 -20.04
N PHE A 645 -27.77 3.18 -19.41
CA PHE A 645 -28.50 1.97 -19.85
C PHE A 645 -29.78 1.67 -19.07
N LEU A 646 -29.88 2.14 -17.82
CA LEU A 646 -31.01 1.88 -16.89
C LEU A 646 -31.73 3.17 -16.45
N GLY A 647 -31.34 4.33 -17.02
CA GLY A 647 -32.05 5.60 -16.94
C GLY A 647 -31.94 6.37 -15.62
N ARG A 648 -32.61 7.53 -15.59
CA ARG A 648 -32.57 8.54 -14.50
C ARG A 648 -33.65 8.32 -13.42
N GLY A 649 -34.10 7.09 -13.25
CA GLY A 649 -35.31 6.72 -12.49
C GLY A 649 -35.13 6.69 -10.96
N SER A 650 -36.12 6.11 -10.27
CA SER A 650 -36.03 5.75 -8.85
C SER A 650 -34.91 4.74 -8.57
N THR A 651 -34.65 3.85 -9.54
CA THR A 651 -33.52 2.90 -9.57
C THR A 651 -32.19 3.61 -9.36
N LEU A 652 -31.86 4.61 -10.18
CA LEU A 652 -30.61 5.37 -10.07
C LEU A 652 -30.52 6.10 -8.72
N ALA A 653 -31.62 6.62 -8.17
CA ALA A 653 -31.63 7.27 -6.86
C ALA A 653 -31.38 6.29 -5.70
N PHE A 654 -31.84 5.03 -5.82
CA PHE A 654 -31.51 3.94 -4.89
C PHE A 654 -30.02 3.58 -4.99
N TRP A 655 -29.53 3.28 -6.20
CA TRP A 655 -28.13 2.93 -6.43
C TRP A 655 -27.18 4.05 -6.01
N SER A 656 -27.52 5.32 -6.27
CA SER A 656 -26.73 6.47 -5.82
C SER A 656 -26.53 6.47 -4.30
N LYS A 657 -27.59 6.27 -3.51
CA LYS A 657 -27.47 6.19 -2.04
C LYS A 657 -26.60 5.01 -1.58
N MET A 658 -26.79 3.83 -2.17
CA MET A 658 -26.01 2.65 -1.81
C MET A 658 -24.52 2.80 -2.19
N MET A 659 -24.24 3.40 -3.34
CA MET A 659 -22.89 3.74 -3.79
C MET A 659 -22.25 4.85 -2.94
N THR A 660 -23.02 5.82 -2.43
CA THR A 660 -22.51 6.78 -1.43
C THR A 660 -22.01 6.03 -0.19
N CYS A 661 -22.82 5.13 0.37
CA CYS A 661 -22.43 4.31 1.52
C CYS A 661 -21.18 3.47 1.22
N LEU A 662 -21.16 2.75 0.08
CA LEU A 662 -20.04 1.92 -0.34
C LEU A 662 -18.74 2.73 -0.53
N SER A 663 -18.82 3.98 -1.01
CA SER A 663 -17.64 4.85 -1.16
C SER A 663 -17.03 5.25 0.19
N PHE A 664 -17.85 5.47 1.22
CA PHE A 664 -17.34 5.72 2.58
C PHE A 664 -16.79 4.44 3.22
N LEU A 665 -17.47 3.30 3.06
CA LEU A 665 -17.02 2.02 3.61
C LEU A 665 -15.70 1.54 2.98
N SER A 666 -15.54 1.66 1.65
CA SER A 666 -14.30 1.28 0.95
C SER A 666 -13.13 2.19 1.31
N ALA A 667 -13.34 3.51 1.39
CA ALA A 667 -12.31 4.45 1.85
C ALA A 667 -11.91 4.20 3.31
N ALA A 668 -12.90 3.97 4.20
CA ALA A 668 -12.64 3.64 5.60
C ALA A 668 -11.92 2.29 5.76
N ALA A 669 -12.26 1.28 4.96
CA ALA A 669 -11.56 -0.01 4.94
C ALA A 669 -10.12 0.14 4.46
N ALA A 670 -9.87 0.86 3.36
CA ALA A 670 -8.52 1.11 2.84
C ALA A 670 -7.62 1.83 3.88
N LEU A 671 -8.15 2.85 4.56
CA LEU A 671 -7.45 3.52 5.66
C LEU A 671 -7.27 2.60 6.88
N THR A 672 -8.29 1.85 7.28
CA THR A 672 -8.22 0.96 8.46
C THR A 672 -7.18 -0.15 8.26
N LEU A 673 -7.17 -0.78 7.08
CA LEU A 673 -6.19 -1.80 6.72
C LEU A 673 -4.76 -1.26 6.84
N LEU A 674 -4.49 -0.02 6.41
CA LEU A 674 -3.17 0.62 6.50
C LEU A 674 -2.56 0.61 7.92
N TRP A 675 -3.39 0.61 8.98
CA TRP A 675 -2.95 0.51 10.38
C TRP A 675 -2.63 -0.91 10.85
N PHE A 676 -3.08 -1.94 10.14
CA PHE A 676 -2.78 -3.36 10.42
C PHE A 676 -1.70 -3.95 9.51
N VAL A 677 -1.13 -3.12 8.61
CA VAL A 677 -0.40 -3.56 7.41
C VAL A 677 1.09 -3.21 7.43
N TYR A 678 1.55 -2.43 8.40
CA TYR A 678 3.00 -2.21 8.62
C TYR A 678 3.62 -3.32 9.48
N PRO A 679 4.89 -3.70 9.22
CA PRO A 679 5.61 -4.66 10.05
C PRO A 679 5.77 -4.14 11.49
N LYS A 680 5.56 -5.01 12.48
CA LYS A 680 5.83 -4.67 13.88
C LYS A 680 7.34 -4.66 14.15
N ASP A 681 7.76 -3.83 15.09
CA ASP A 681 9.10 -3.93 15.67
C ASP A 681 9.13 -5.20 16.54
N PHE A 682 10.10 -6.10 16.30
CA PHE A 682 10.27 -7.32 17.10
C PHE A 682 11.23 -7.06 18.25
N ASP A 683 10.85 -7.49 19.46
CA ASP A 683 11.71 -7.45 20.63
C ASP A 683 12.68 -8.64 20.60
N PHE A 684 13.84 -8.44 19.99
CA PHE A 684 14.92 -9.43 19.97
C PHE A 684 15.49 -9.71 21.38
N GLY A 685 15.35 -8.77 22.33
CA GLY A 685 15.80 -8.95 23.71
C GLY A 685 14.91 -9.93 24.46
N LYS A 686 13.59 -9.75 24.38
CA LYS A 686 12.62 -10.75 24.87
C LYS A 686 12.81 -12.08 24.15
N ALA A 687 12.94 -12.10 22.82
CA ALA A 687 13.11 -13.34 22.07
C ALA A 687 14.39 -14.11 22.46
N ALA A 688 15.50 -13.42 22.75
CA ALA A 688 16.70 -14.05 23.30
C ALA A 688 16.46 -14.64 24.71
N GLY A 689 15.73 -13.93 25.58
CA GLY A 689 15.34 -14.43 26.90
C GLY A 689 14.40 -15.63 26.84
N ASP A 690 13.39 -15.59 25.97
CA ASP A 690 12.51 -16.73 25.68
C ASP A 690 13.33 -17.93 25.20
N SER A 691 14.27 -17.73 24.27
CA SER A 691 15.11 -18.81 23.73
C SER A 691 15.98 -19.48 24.80
N LEU A 692 16.33 -18.78 25.89
CA LEU A 692 16.98 -19.36 27.06
C LEU A 692 16.03 -20.19 27.93
N LEU A 693 14.74 -19.80 28.06
CA LEU A 693 13.71 -20.60 28.75
C LEU A 693 13.50 -21.97 28.10
N PHE A 694 13.73 -22.11 26.80
CA PHE A 694 13.76 -23.43 26.14
C PHE A 694 14.90 -24.31 26.69
N TYR A 695 16.10 -23.77 26.89
CA TYR A 695 17.20 -24.52 27.51
C TYR A 695 16.94 -24.85 28.98
N ASP A 696 16.21 -24.02 29.72
CA ASP A 696 15.68 -24.40 31.05
C ASP A 696 14.74 -25.60 30.92
N ALA A 697 13.81 -25.56 29.96
CA ALA A 697 12.78 -26.58 29.76
C ALA A 697 13.33 -27.94 29.30
N GLN A 698 14.53 -27.97 28.70
CA GLN A 698 15.25 -29.21 28.37
C GLN A 698 16.13 -29.77 29.51
N ARG A 699 16.30 -29.08 30.66
CA ARG A 699 17.19 -29.56 31.74
C ARG A 699 16.73 -30.85 32.41
N VAL A 700 17.66 -31.72 32.78
CA VAL A 700 17.42 -32.93 33.61
C VAL A 700 18.52 -33.12 34.66
N GLY A 701 18.35 -34.09 35.56
CA GLY A 701 19.07 -34.15 36.83
C GLY A 701 18.34 -33.35 37.91
N LYS A 702 19.08 -32.93 38.95
CA LYS A 702 18.54 -32.12 40.05
C LYS A 702 18.39 -30.65 39.62
N LEU A 703 17.16 -30.21 39.36
CA LEU A 703 16.87 -28.82 38.98
C LEU A 703 17.10 -27.85 40.16
N PRO A 704 17.47 -26.59 39.89
CA PRO A 704 17.65 -25.58 40.93
C PRO A 704 16.30 -25.11 41.49
N ALA A 705 16.28 -24.64 42.75
CA ALA A 705 15.06 -24.22 43.43
C ALA A 705 14.35 -23.01 42.79
N ASN A 706 15.05 -22.25 41.95
CA ASN A 706 14.54 -21.12 41.17
C ASN A 706 14.30 -21.47 39.69
N ASN A 707 14.08 -22.74 39.35
CA ASN A 707 13.73 -23.17 37.99
C ASN A 707 12.49 -22.40 37.47
N PRO A 708 12.56 -21.65 36.35
CA PRO A 708 11.43 -20.84 35.87
C PRO A 708 10.35 -21.67 35.14
N ILE A 709 10.64 -22.94 34.82
CA ILE A 709 9.73 -23.80 34.03
C ILE A 709 8.88 -24.66 34.96
N SER A 710 7.68 -24.17 35.29
CA SER A 710 6.79 -24.75 36.31
C SER A 710 6.37 -26.21 36.07
N PHE A 711 6.34 -26.67 34.82
CA PHE A 711 5.96 -28.05 34.46
C PHE A 711 7.15 -29.04 34.45
N ARG A 712 8.36 -28.59 34.78
CA ARG A 712 9.57 -29.43 34.83
C ARG A 712 10.05 -29.62 36.27
N GLN A 713 10.47 -30.84 36.61
CA GLN A 713 10.97 -31.22 37.95
C GLN A 713 12.30 -31.97 37.84
N SER A 714 12.84 -32.41 38.99
CA SER A 714 14.13 -33.10 39.05
C SER A 714 14.03 -34.55 38.56
N ALA A 715 14.36 -34.77 37.29
CA ALA A 715 14.24 -36.04 36.58
C ALA A 715 15.59 -36.76 36.38
N LEU A 716 15.55 -38.04 36.02
CA LEU A 716 16.72 -38.84 35.59
C LEU A 716 17.92 -38.86 36.56
N GLN A 717 17.67 -38.68 37.87
CA GLN A 717 18.71 -38.61 38.90
C GLN A 717 19.45 -39.95 39.18
N TYR A 718 19.14 -41.00 38.43
CA TYR A 718 19.77 -42.32 38.49
C TYR A 718 20.84 -42.55 37.41
N GLU A 719 20.97 -41.66 36.43
CA GLU A 719 21.89 -41.81 35.29
C GLU A 719 23.36 -41.85 35.75
N ASN A 720 23.94 -43.05 35.74
CA ASN A 720 25.36 -43.31 35.98
C ASN A 720 25.79 -44.57 35.21
N ASP A 721 27.08 -44.68 34.92
CA ASP A 721 27.73 -45.94 34.54
C ASP A 721 29.00 -46.11 35.36
N SER A 722 28.82 -46.54 36.61
CA SER A 722 29.94 -46.84 37.52
C SER A 722 30.86 -47.96 37.00
N ALA A 723 30.40 -48.81 36.07
CA ALA A 723 31.20 -49.90 35.50
C ALA A 723 32.17 -49.40 34.41
N ALA A 724 31.75 -48.44 33.58
CA ALA A 724 32.62 -47.72 32.65
C ALA A 724 33.46 -46.60 33.32
N GLY A 725 33.28 -46.38 34.63
CA GLY A 725 34.04 -45.40 35.42
C GLY A 725 33.37 -44.02 35.59
N PHE A 726 32.09 -43.91 35.25
CA PHE A 726 31.27 -42.69 35.26
C PHE A 726 30.15 -42.74 36.32
N PRO A 727 30.47 -42.58 37.63
CA PRO A 727 29.53 -42.75 38.75
C PRO A 727 28.46 -41.67 38.88
N ASP A 728 28.50 -40.64 38.04
CA ASP A 728 27.46 -39.60 37.92
C ASP A 728 27.47 -39.07 36.48
N LEU A 729 26.35 -39.21 35.78
CA LEU A 729 26.07 -38.63 34.47
C LEU A 729 24.78 -37.78 34.49
N THR A 730 24.27 -37.45 35.69
CA THR A 730 23.08 -36.60 35.87
C THR A 730 23.37 -35.15 35.45
N GLY A 731 22.35 -34.39 35.10
CA GLY A 731 22.51 -33.04 34.54
C GLY A 731 22.39 -33.02 33.01
N GLY A 732 22.66 -31.86 32.43
CA GLY A 732 22.63 -31.64 30.98
C GLY A 732 21.23 -31.36 30.44
N TRP A 733 21.09 -31.48 29.13
CA TRP A 733 19.83 -31.28 28.41
C TRP A 733 19.37 -32.55 27.71
N LEU A 734 18.05 -32.67 27.57
CA LEU A 734 17.40 -33.58 26.64
C LEU A 734 17.54 -33.03 25.23
N GLN A 735 17.93 -33.89 24.29
CA GLN A 735 18.30 -33.52 22.93
C GLN A 735 17.13 -32.96 22.13
N GLY A 736 15.99 -33.66 22.16
CA GLY A 736 14.84 -33.38 21.30
C GLY A 736 15.06 -33.86 19.86
N GLY A 737 14.45 -33.16 18.91
CA GLY A 737 14.60 -33.44 17.48
C GLY A 737 14.19 -34.86 17.09
N ILE A 738 14.95 -35.46 16.18
CA ILE A 738 14.73 -36.85 15.72
C ILE A 738 15.18 -37.92 16.74
N ALA A 739 16.05 -37.57 17.69
CA ALA A 739 16.57 -38.49 18.70
C ALA A 739 15.69 -38.57 19.97
N GLY A 740 14.75 -37.64 20.14
CA GLY A 740 13.92 -37.53 21.35
C GLY A 740 14.76 -37.16 22.58
N ASP A 741 14.31 -37.57 23.76
CA ASP A 741 14.92 -37.22 25.04
C ASP A 741 16.18 -38.03 25.41
N LEU A 742 17.00 -38.39 24.42
CA LEU A 742 18.38 -38.80 24.65
C LEU A 742 19.23 -37.62 25.14
N LYS A 743 20.40 -37.91 25.72
CA LYS A 743 21.43 -36.90 25.96
C LYS A 743 22.63 -37.19 25.07
N LEU A 744 22.92 -36.31 24.12
CA LEU A 744 23.95 -36.51 23.09
C LEU A 744 25.07 -35.48 23.24
N THR A 745 26.30 -35.96 23.42
CA THR A 745 27.44 -35.12 23.83
C THR A 745 27.88 -34.14 22.75
N MET A 746 27.86 -34.54 21.46
CA MET A 746 28.31 -33.69 20.35
C MET A 746 27.41 -32.46 20.08
N PRO A 747 26.08 -32.62 19.84
CA PRO A 747 25.20 -31.45 19.69
C PRO A 747 25.10 -30.61 20.98
N THR A 748 25.23 -31.21 22.17
CA THR A 748 25.35 -30.46 23.43
C THR A 748 26.63 -29.61 23.45
N ALA A 749 27.77 -30.15 23.04
CA ALA A 749 29.02 -29.40 22.94
C ALA A 749 28.94 -28.26 21.91
N PHE A 750 28.33 -28.51 20.74
CA PHE A 750 28.04 -27.46 19.76
C PHE A 750 27.16 -26.35 20.36
N ALA A 751 26.05 -26.70 21.01
CA ALA A 751 25.13 -25.73 21.63
C ALA A 751 25.82 -24.89 22.71
N VAL A 752 26.60 -25.51 23.61
CA VAL A 752 27.43 -24.82 24.60
C VAL A 752 28.41 -23.84 23.94
N THR A 753 29.10 -24.28 22.89
CA THR A 753 30.08 -23.46 22.17
C THR A 753 29.43 -22.22 21.55
N MET A 754 28.27 -22.39 20.91
CA MET A 754 27.54 -21.31 20.23
C MET A 754 26.91 -20.32 21.23
N LEU A 755 26.33 -20.81 22.34
CA LEU A 755 25.79 -19.96 23.41
C LEU A 755 26.90 -19.14 24.10
N ALA A 756 28.04 -19.78 24.39
CA ALA A 756 29.20 -19.12 24.96
C ALA A 756 29.80 -18.09 23.98
N TRP A 757 29.87 -18.40 22.68
CA TRP A 757 30.29 -17.45 21.66
C TRP A 757 29.31 -16.27 21.54
N GLY A 758 28.00 -16.51 21.64
CA GLY A 758 26.98 -15.46 21.70
C GLY A 758 27.27 -14.44 22.79
N LEU A 759 27.49 -14.90 24.03
CA LEU A 759 27.84 -14.03 25.15
C LEU A 759 29.18 -13.30 24.93
N LEU A 760 30.18 -13.97 24.36
CA LEU A 760 31.51 -13.40 24.09
C LEU A 760 31.52 -12.38 22.93
N ALA A 761 30.60 -12.49 21.97
CA ALA A 761 30.47 -11.58 20.84
C ALA A 761 29.56 -10.39 21.15
N PHE A 762 28.51 -10.61 21.93
CA PHE A 762 27.43 -9.63 22.16
C PHE A 762 27.10 -9.37 23.64
N PRO A 763 28.09 -9.12 24.53
CA PRO A 763 27.84 -8.95 25.96
C PRO A 763 26.82 -7.84 26.25
N SER A 764 26.95 -6.68 25.58
CA SER A 764 26.03 -5.55 25.68
C SER A 764 24.59 -5.87 25.23
N GLY A 765 24.42 -6.85 24.33
CA GLY A 765 23.11 -7.33 23.89
C GLY A 765 22.40 -8.13 24.99
N TYR A 766 23.11 -9.05 25.63
CA TYR A 766 22.60 -9.78 26.81
C TYR A 766 22.41 -8.87 28.02
N GLU A 767 23.23 -7.83 28.19
CA GLU A 767 23.07 -6.82 29.25
C GLU A 767 21.80 -5.99 29.03
N SER A 768 21.58 -5.49 27.81
CA SER A 768 20.39 -4.68 27.48
C SER A 768 19.09 -5.49 27.49
N ALA A 769 19.17 -6.80 27.22
CA ALA A 769 18.05 -7.74 27.37
C ALA A 769 17.83 -8.24 28.83
N GLY A 770 18.73 -7.88 29.76
CA GLY A 770 18.71 -8.38 31.14
C GLY A 770 19.04 -9.88 31.30
N GLN A 771 19.57 -10.52 30.26
CA GLN A 771 19.77 -11.98 30.18
C GLN A 771 21.19 -12.46 30.52
N THR A 772 22.15 -11.57 30.80
CA THR A 772 23.57 -11.94 31.03
C THR A 772 23.78 -13.04 32.07
N ALA A 773 23.10 -12.95 33.23
CA ALA A 773 23.19 -14.00 34.26
C ALA A 773 22.56 -15.32 33.80
N HIS A 774 21.45 -15.24 33.05
CA HIS A 774 20.73 -16.41 32.55
C HIS A 774 21.54 -17.17 31.50
N VAL A 775 22.12 -16.50 30.51
CA VAL A 775 22.96 -17.18 29.50
C VAL A 775 24.21 -17.79 30.13
N ARG A 776 24.81 -17.18 31.17
CA ARG A 776 25.91 -17.80 31.94
C ARG A 776 25.46 -19.05 32.68
N GLN A 777 24.32 -19.02 33.38
CA GLN A 777 23.76 -20.20 34.04
C GLN A 777 23.49 -21.33 33.04
N THR A 778 22.98 -21.01 31.85
CA THR A 778 22.72 -21.98 30.78
C THR A 778 24.01 -22.55 30.17
N VAL A 779 25.01 -21.72 29.85
CA VAL A 779 26.33 -22.21 29.42
C VAL A 779 26.97 -23.11 30.49
N ARG A 780 26.91 -22.69 31.75
CA ARG A 780 27.45 -23.46 32.89
C ARG A 780 26.74 -24.81 33.08
N TRP A 781 25.42 -24.86 32.94
CA TRP A 781 24.65 -26.11 33.01
C TRP A 781 25.10 -27.13 31.95
N GLY A 782 25.38 -26.66 30.73
CA GLY A 782 25.94 -27.50 29.67
C GLY A 782 27.37 -27.96 29.98
N THR A 783 28.26 -27.06 30.40
CA THR A 783 29.65 -27.45 30.75
C THR A 783 29.74 -28.36 31.97
N ASP A 784 28.86 -28.21 32.97
CA ASP A 784 28.78 -29.09 34.14
C ASP A 784 28.43 -30.53 33.76
N TYR A 785 27.60 -30.73 32.74
CA TYR A 785 27.33 -32.06 32.19
C TYR A 785 28.48 -32.59 31.32
N LEU A 786 29.04 -31.76 30.43
CA LEU A 786 30.14 -32.18 29.56
C LEU A 786 31.41 -32.54 30.35
N LEU A 787 31.65 -31.91 31.51
CA LEU A 787 32.72 -32.31 32.43
C LEU A 787 32.51 -33.71 33.05
N LYS A 788 31.26 -34.22 33.11
CA LYS A 788 30.97 -35.58 33.57
C LYS A 788 31.16 -36.62 32.47
N THR A 789 30.97 -36.26 31.19
CA THR A 789 31.05 -37.20 30.06
C THR A 789 32.48 -37.57 29.64
N VAL A 790 33.52 -36.96 30.21
CA VAL A 790 34.94 -37.23 29.88
C VAL A 790 35.76 -37.64 31.09
N ARG A 791 36.55 -38.72 30.98
CA ARG A 791 37.49 -39.17 32.04
C ARG A 791 38.79 -39.76 31.47
N PRO A 792 39.95 -39.58 32.14
CA PRO A 792 41.19 -40.25 31.76
C PRO A 792 41.04 -41.79 31.79
N ALA A 793 41.49 -42.47 30.75
CA ALA A 793 41.57 -43.92 30.71
C ALA A 793 42.78 -44.38 31.53
N ALA A 794 42.53 -45.14 32.60
CA ALA A 794 43.58 -45.59 33.51
C ALA A 794 44.35 -46.81 32.96
N ARG A 795 45.68 -46.78 33.04
CA ARG A 795 46.54 -47.98 32.99
C ARG A 795 46.99 -48.38 34.38
N ASN A 796 47.33 -49.66 34.55
CA ASN A 796 47.80 -50.28 35.81
C ASN A 796 49.13 -49.72 36.40
N ASN A 797 49.66 -48.59 35.91
CA ASN A 797 50.89 -47.93 36.38
C ASN A 797 50.82 -46.40 36.16
N SER A 798 49.73 -45.76 36.58
CA SER A 798 49.54 -44.29 36.67
C SER A 798 49.66 -43.43 35.39
N ALA A 799 50.08 -43.99 34.26
CA ALA A 799 50.03 -43.32 32.96
C ALA A 799 48.60 -43.29 32.39
N VAL A 800 48.22 -42.17 31.79
CA VAL A 800 46.93 -41.99 31.10
C VAL A 800 47.00 -42.63 29.71
N ASP A 801 46.10 -43.58 29.41
CA ASP A 801 46.04 -44.30 28.13
C ASP A 801 44.96 -43.72 27.20
N GLY A 802 44.89 -42.39 27.16
CA GLY A 802 43.85 -41.61 26.47
C GLY A 802 42.68 -41.21 27.36
N TYR A 803 41.56 -40.83 26.77
CA TYR A 803 40.33 -40.49 27.48
C TYR A 803 39.16 -41.36 27.03
N ASN A 804 38.38 -41.84 28.00
CA ASN A 804 37.04 -42.36 27.78
C ASN A 804 36.08 -41.17 27.67
N ILE A 805 35.19 -41.19 26.67
CA ILE A 805 34.17 -40.17 26.44
C ILE A 805 32.81 -40.87 26.29
N VAL A 806 31.82 -40.49 27.09
CA VAL A 806 30.41 -40.84 26.87
C VAL A 806 29.89 -39.98 25.72
N TYR A 807 29.39 -40.60 24.65
CA TYR A 807 28.82 -39.89 23.50
C TYR A 807 27.28 -39.79 23.55
N GLN A 808 26.63 -40.71 24.28
CA GLN A 808 25.18 -40.84 24.41
C GLN A 808 24.80 -41.39 25.79
N VAL A 809 23.70 -40.90 26.38
CA VAL A 809 23.02 -41.52 27.52
C VAL A 809 21.53 -41.74 27.20
N GLY A 810 21.03 -42.96 27.46
CA GLY A 810 19.71 -43.45 27.05
C GLY A 810 19.79 -44.37 25.82
N ASN A 811 18.86 -45.32 25.68
CA ASN A 811 18.79 -46.25 24.54
C ASN A 811 17.81 -45.70 23.49
N LEU A 812 18.29 -45.40 22.28
CA LEU A 812 17.48 -44.81 21.20
C LEU A 812 16.15 -45.52 20.97
N THR A 813 16.15 -46.86 20.94
CA THR A 813 14.98 -47.65 20.56
C THR A 813 13.92 -47.64 21.66
N GLU A 814 14.34 -47.59 22.93
CA GLU A 814 13.45 -47.38 24.08
C GLU A 814 12.99 -45.92 24.14
N ASP A 815 13.91 -44.97 23.97
CA ASP A 815 13.63 -43.54 23.99
C ASP A 815 12.59 -43.14 22.93
N ILE A 816 12.76 -43.50 21.66
CA ILE A 816 11.77 -43.14 20.61
C ILE A 816 10.44 -43.90 20.76
N GLY A 817 10.44 -45.09 21.37
CA GLY A 817 9.24 -45.85 21.68
C GLY A 817 8.44 -45.27 22.85
N PHE A 818 9.09 -44.48 23.72
CA PHE A 818 8.48 -43.81 24.86
C PHE A 818 7.84 -42.46 24.46
N TRP A 819 6.71 -42.14 25.11
CA TRP A 819 6.13 -40.81 25.08
C TRP A 819 5.55 -40.40 26.44
N GLY A 820 6.33 -39.71 27.27
CA GLY A 820 5.91 -39.26 28.60
C GLY A 820 6.84 -38.20 29.19
N THR A 821 6.56 -37.75 30.42
CA THR A 821 7.42 -36.79 31.13
C THR A 821 8.73 -37.48 31.56
N PRO A 822 9.91 -36.84 31.43
CA PRO A 822 11.17 -37.41 31.93
C PRO A 822 11.17 -37.64 33.45
N GLU A 823 10.31 -36.93 34.19
CA GLU A 823 10.02 -37.13 35.61
C GLU A 823 9.39 -38.49 35.93
N SER A 824 8.75 -39.15 34.96
CA SER A 824 8.11 -40.48 35.15
C SER A 824 9.06 -41.67 34.92
N LEU A 825 10.31 -41.40 34.52
CA LEU A 825 11.31 -42.42 34.22
C LEU A 825 12.12 -42.79 35.47
N THR A 826 12.36 -44.08 35.65
CA THR A 826 13.10 -44.68 36.76
C THR A 826 14.09 -45.73 36.25
N ALA A 827 15.08 -46.08 37.06
CA ALA A 827 16.03 -47.14 36.72
C ALA A 827 15.38 -48.52 36.50
N GLU A 828 14.15 -48.72 37.00
CA GLU A 828 13.40 -49.98 36.89
C GLU A 828 12.49 -50.01 35.66
N ASN A 829 11.90 -48.88 35.26
CA ASN A 829 10.99 -48.82 34.10
C ASN A 829 11.67 -48.43 32.78
N MET A 830 12.82 -47.75 32.84
CA MET A 830 13.61 -47.36 31.67
C MET A 830 15.09 -47.19 32.05
N PRO A 831 15.90 -48.27 31.95
CA PRO A 831 17.35 -48.19 32.07
C PRO A 831 17.94 -47.27 31.00
N ARG A 832 18.81 -46.34 31.39
CA ARG A 832 19.41 -45.37 30.47
C ARG A 832 20.93 -45.58 30.39
N PRO A 833 21.41 -46.53 29.57
CA PRO A 833 22.82 -46.86 29.49
C PRO A 833 23.65 -45.71 28.94
N ALA A 834 24.92 -45.63 29.35
CA ALA A 834 25.91 -44.74 28.77
C ALA A 834 26.68 -45.46 27.65
N TYR A 835 26.81 -44.82 26.49
CA TYR A 835 27.61 -45.35 25.39
C TYR A 835 28.94 -44.60 25.33
N THR A 836 30.05 -45.34 25.38
CA THR A 836 31.41 -44.78 25.47
C THR A 836 32.26 -45.07 24.24
N VAL A 837 33.18 -44.14 23.96
CA VAL A 837 34.25 -44.25 22.97
C VAL A 837 35.56 -43.78 23.61
N ARG A 838 36.71 -44.08 23.01
CA ARG A 838 38.03 -43.61 23.49
C ARG A 838 38.71 -42.74 22.45
N THR A 839 39.43 -41.71 22.89
CA THR A 839 40.23 -40.83 21.99
C THR A 839 41.14 -41.63 21.06
N ARG A 840 41.88 -42.60 21.64
CA ARG A 840 42.83 -43.47 20.92
C ARG A 840 42.19 -44.47 19.96
N ASP A 841 40.87 -44.63 20.01
CA ASP A 841 40.14 -45.40 19.01
C ASP A 841 39.76 -44.56 17.76
N GLY A 842 40.14 -43.28 17.72
CA GLY A 842 39.89 -42.37 16.61
C GLY A 842 38.59 -41.59 16.78
N ALA A 843 38.41 -40.94 17.93
CA ALA A 843 37.24 -40.10 18.25
C ALA A 843 37.62 -38.62 18.39
N SER A 844 38.36 -38.11 17.39
CA SER A 844 38.95 -36.78 17.43
C SER A 844 37.95 -35.65 17.17
N ASP A 845 36.86 -35.95 16.46
CA ASP A 845 35.69 -35.08 16.27
C ASP A 845 35.04 -34.73 17.62
N LEU A 846 34.52 -35.74 18.32
CA LEU A 846 33.84 -35.59 19.60
C LEU A 846 34.76 -34.96 20.68
N ALA A 847 36.03 -35.36 20.71
CA ALA A 847 37.04 -34.79 21.61
C ALA A 847 37.35 -33.31 21.29
N SER A 848 37.34 -32.92 20.02
CA SER A 848 37.57 -31.54 19.59
C SER A 848 36.34 -30.66 19.83
N SER A 849 35.13 -31.14 19.53
CA SER A 849 33.89 -30.45 19.87
C SER A 849 33.77 -30.21 21.39
N LEU A 850 34.13 -31.20 22.22
CA LEU A 850 34.24 -31.01 23.68
C LEU A 850 35.30 -29.97 24.07
N ALA A 851 36.48 -30.01 23.44
CA ALA A 851 37.54 -29.02 23.71
C ALA A 851 37.10 -27.59 23.33
N ALA A 852 36.41 -27.41 22.19
CA ALA A 852 35.84 -26.13 21.77
C ALA A 852 34.80 -25.61 22.79
N ALA A 853 33.88 -26.48 23.23
CA ALA A 853 32.87 -26.14 24.24
C ALA A 853 33.50 -25.73 25.58
N PHE A 854 34.51 -26.45 26.04
CA PHE A 854 35.24 -26.13 27.26
C PHE A 854 36.06 -24.83 27.14
N VAL A 855 36.67 -24.54 25.99
CA VAL A 855 37.37 -23.25 25.78
C VAL A 855 36.37 -22.09 25.75
N ALA A 856 35.30 -22.20 24.97
CA ALA A 856 34.30 -21.14 24.86
C ALA A 856 33.63 -20.89 26.23
N GLY A 857 33.25 -21.96 26.95
CA GLY A 857 32.74 -21.90 28.31
C GLY A 857 33.74 -21.29 29.31
N SER A 858 35.03 -21.66 29.24
CA SER A 858 36.08 -21.07 30.08
C SER A 858 36.18 -19.55 29.87
N LEU A 859 36.16 -19.08 28.62
CA LEU A 859 36.19 -17.65 28.32
C LEU A 859 34.90 -16.94 28.78
N ALA A 860 33.73 -17.53 28.53
CA ALA A 860 32.42 -16.94 28.82
C ALA A 860 32.10 -16.86 30.33
N LEU A 861 32.59 -17.81 31.12
CA LEU A 861 32.31 -17.94 32.56
C LEU A 861 33.40 -17.34 33.46
N ARG A 862 34.62 -17.08 32.97
CA ARG A 862 35.71 -16.50 33.78
C ARG A 862 35.41 -15.10 34.33
N ALA A 863 34.51 -14.37 33.68
CA ALA A 863 34.01 -13.06 34.11
C ALA A 863 32.66 -13.13 34.85
N ASP A 864 32.28 -14.31 35.35
CA ASP A 864 31.10 -14.48 36.19
C ASP A 864 31.37 -14.07 37.65
N SER A 865 30.31 -13.69 38.37
CA SER A 865 30.39 -13.26 39.78
C SER A 865 30.34 -14.41 40.79
N THR A 866 30.29 -15.67 40.34
CA THR A 866 30.32 -16.83 41.24
C THR A 866 31.73 -17.02 41.86
N PRO A 867 31.86 -17.33 43.17
CA PRO A 867 33.17 -17.40 43.83
C PRO A 867 34.16 -18.42 43.26
N ASP A 868 33.66 -19.43 42.55
CA ASP A 868 34.44 -20.49 41.93
C ASP A 868 34.71 -20.28 40.42
N ALA A 869 34.21 -19.19 39.83
CA ALA A 869 34.25 -18.91 38.39
C ALA A 869 35.67 -19.02 37.78
N GLY A 870 36.68 -18.51 38.47
CA GLY A 870 38.08 -18.59 38.04
C GLY A 870 38.60 -20.04 38.00
N SER A 871 38.47 -20.76 39.12
CA SER A 871 38.86 -22.17 39.24
C SER A 871 38.09 -23.09 38.28
N TYR A 872 36.80 -22.82 38.05
CA TYR A 872 35.97 -23.55 37.12
C TYR A 872 36.39 -23.31 35.67
N ALA A 873 36.63 -22.04 35.30
CA ALA A 873 37.18 -21.69 33.99
C ALA A 873 38.56 -22.31 33.75
N ASP A 874 39.41 -22.44 34.78
CA ASP A 874 40.71 -23.11 34.67
C ASP A 874 40.56 -24.65 34.56
N GLN A 875 39.60 -25.26 35.25
CA GLN A 875 39.26 -26.68 35.09
C GLN A 875 38.80 -26.99 33.66
N LEU A 876 37.91 -26.17 33.08
CA LEU A 876 37.48 -26.30 31.68
C LEU A 876 38.68 -26.18 30.72
N MET A 877 39.52 -25.15 30.91
CA MET A 877 40.71 -24.92 30.09
C MET A 877 41.75 -26.05 30.18
N ALA A 878 41.89 -26.70 31.34
CA ALA A 878 42.76 -27.86 31.52
C ALA A 878 42.23 -29.09 30.75
N ASN A 879 40.93 -29.38 30.84
CA ASN A 879 40.31 -30.49 30.11
C ASN A 879 40.35 -30.27 28.60
N ALA A 880 40.11 -29.05 28.12
CA ALA A 880 40.24 -28.69 26.72
C ALA A 880 41.64 -28.95 26.16
N LYS A 881 42.69 -28.51 26.88
CA LYS A 881 44.09 -28.75 26.51
C LYS A 881 44.42 -30.23 26.37
N ALA A 882 43.94 -31.05 27.31
CA ALA A 882 44.17 -32.49 27.28
C ALA A 882 43.43 -33.18 26.13
N LEU A 883 42.13 -32.90 25.97
CA LEU A 883 41.31 -33.45 24.89
C LEU A 883 41.82 -33.07 23.51
N TYR A 884 42.16 -31.80 23.27
CA TYR A 884 42.72 -31.35 22.00
C TYR A 884 44.05 -32.06 21.66
N THR A 885 44.90 -32.27 22.67
CA THR A 885 46.19 -32.96 22.49
C THR A 885 45.99 -34.42 22.06
N GLU A 886 45.04 -35.13 22.68
CA GLU A 886 44.70 -36.51 22.31
C GLU A 886 43.94 -36.60 20.96
N ALA A 887 43.01 -35.67 20.68
CA ALA A 887 42.31 -35.60 19.41
C ALA A 887 43.27 -35.42 18.22
N LYS A 888 44.25 -34.52 18.37
CA LYS A 888 45.32 -34.28 17.39
C LYS A 888 46.25 -35.49 17.23
N ALA A 889 46.48 -36.26 18.29
CA ALA A 889 47.35 -37.44 18.26
C ALA A 889 46.66 -38.67 17.64
N PHE A 890 45.33 -38.76 17.71
CA PHE A 890 44.55 -39.89 17.20
C PHE A 890 43.36 -39.43 16.32
N PRO A 891 43.61 -38.89 15.11
CA PRO A 891 42.55 -38.47 14.19
C PRO A 891 41.60 -39.61 13.80
N GLY A 892 40.32 -39.30 13.74
CA GLY A 892 39.23 -40.15 13.28
C GLY A 892 37.84 -39.64 13.74
N GLN A 893 36.79 -40.26 13.20
CA GLN A 893 35.40 -40.04 13.59
C GLN A 893 34.95 -41.02 14.69
N TYR A 894 34.31 -40.55 15.76
CA TYR A 894 33.82 -41.42 16.84
C TYR A 894 32.83 -42.50 16.38
N THR A 895 32.15 -42.26 15.25
CA THR A 895 31.18 -43.17 14.64
C THR A 895 31.81 -44.28 13.81
N SER A 896 33.02 -44.04 13.29
CA SER A 896 33.61 -44.88 12.22
C SER A 896 33.80 -46.34 12.66
N ARG A 897 34.37 -46.60 13.83
CA ARG A 897 34.54 -47.99 14.33
C ARG A 897 33.23 -48.68 14.70
N LEU A 898 32.16 -47.93 14.97
CA LEU A 898 30.84 -48.51 15.29
C LEU A 898 30.15 -49.10 14.05
N GLN A 899 30.56 -48.67 12.84
CA GLN A 899 30.02 -49.17 11.57
C GLN A 899 30.66 -50.50 11.11
N TYR A 900 31.85 -50.86 11.60
CA TYR A 900 32.68 -51.94 11.03
C TYR A 900 32.42 -53.37 11.53
N SER A 901 31.34 -53.62 12.29
CA SER A 901 31.00 -54.96 12.83
C SER A 901 30.40 -55.94 11.79
N CYS A 902 30.90 -55.94 10.56
CA CYS A 902 30.39 -56.73 9.43
C CYS A 902 31.38 -57.81 8.96
N THR A 903 31.59 -58.86 9.77
CA THR A 903 32.37 -60.05 9.38
C THR A 903 31.48 -61.29 9.22
N SER A 904 30.87 -61.46 8.04
CA SER A 904 30.38 -62.76 7.58
C SER A 904 30.83 -63.02 6.13
N LYS A 905 31.29 -64.25 5.87
CA LYS A 905 31.92 -64.65 4.61
C LYS A 905 30.84 -64.86 3.54
N TYR A 906 30.94 -64.22 2.38
CA TYR A 906 30.41 -64.78 1.13
C TYR A 906 31.30 -64.49 -0.09
N SER A 907 31.18 -65.32 -1.11
CA SER A 907 32.14 -65.42 -2.22
C SER A 907 31.99 -64.32 -3.26
N LYS A 908 33.09 -64.03 -3.97
CA LYS A 908 33.07 -63.29 -5.23
C LYS A 908 32.28 -64.08 -6.30
N SER A 909 31.41 -63.37 -7.00
CA SER A 909 31.10 -63.59 -8.43
C SER A 909 31.06 -62.22 -9.12
N SER A 910 30.91 -62.17 -10.44
CA SER A 910 31.46 -61.08 -11.28
C SER A 910 30.45 -60.41 -12.21
N ILE A 911 30.88 -59.25 -12.76
CA ILE A 911 30.21 -58.40 -13.77
C ILE A 911 29.11 -57.48 -13.15
N GLY A 912 29.05 -56.18 -13.45
CA GLY A 912 29.98 -55.39 -14.28
C GLY A 912 29.40 -54.13 -14.95
N THR A 913 28.66 -53.27 -14.25
CA THR A 913 28.34 -51.91 -14.73
C THR A 913 28.39 -50.90 -13.58
N SER A 914 28.86 -49.68 -13.87
CA SER A 914 29.09 -48.64 -12.87
C SER A 914 27.83 -47.79 -12.60
N ARG A 915 27.19 -48.02 -11.45
CA ARG A 915 26.45 -46.97 -10.73
C ARG A 915 27.18 -46.75 -9.41
N LEU A 916 27.20 -45.51 -8.90
CA LEU A 916 27.64 -45.24 -7.53
C LEU A 916 26.55 -45.71 -6.57
N SER A 917 26.61 -47.00 -6.19
CA SER A 917 25.70 -47.63 -5.25
C SER A 917 26.14 -47.40 -3.80
N ASN A 918 25.18 -47.06 -2.95
CA ASN A 918 25.34 -46.84 -1.51
C ASN A 918 26.28 -47.86 -0.83
N PRO A 919 27.26 -47.42 -0.01
CA PRO A 919 27.79 -48.24 1.07
C PRO A 919 26.66 -48.64 2.02
N CYS A 920 26.68 -49.88 2.52
CA CYS A 920 25.55 -50.50 3.20
C CYS A 920 25.08 -49.75 4.48
N PRO A 921 23.80 -49.32 4.56
CA PRO A 921 23.16 -49.04 5.85
C PRO A 921 22.72 -50.37 6.47
N SER A 922 23.29 -50.76 7.62
CA SER A 922 22.87 -51.97 8.34
C SER A 922 21.79 -51.66 9.39
N PRO A 923 20.76 -52.51 9.57
CA PRO A 923 19.79 -52.38 10.67
C PRO A 923 20.39 -52.52 12.08
N THR A 924 21.67 -52.88 12.20
CA THR A 924 22.34 -53.24 13.46
C THR A 924 22.63 -52.06 14.38
N ALA A 925 22.83 -50.84 13.85
CA ALA A 925 23.04 -49.66 14.69
C ALA A 925 21.79 -49.32 15.53
N PHE A 926 20.61 -49.45 14.90
CA PHE A 926 19.30 -49.28 15.53
C PHE A 926 19.00 -50.43 16.50
N ALA A 927 19.34 -51.67 16.15
CA ALA A 927 19.20 -52.83 17.04
C ALA A 927 20.06 -52.74 18.31
N ASN A 928 21.17 -51.99 18.28
CA ASN A 928 22.05 -51.74 19.44
C ASN A 928 21.68 -50.46 20.23
N GLY A 929 20.59 -49.77 19.87
CA GLY A 929 20.11 -48.59 20.61
C GLY A 929 20.93 -47.32 20.45
N SER A 930 21.80 -47.23 19.43
CA SER A 930 22.70 -46.09 19.28
C SER A 930 22.15 -45.00 18.34
N ALA A 931 22.13 -43.76 18.82
CA ALA A 931 21.74 -42.56 18.09
C ALA A 931 22.69 -42.17 16.95
N VAL A 932 23.82 -42.88 16.79
CA VAL A 932 24.81 -42.70 15.72
C VAL A 932 24.20 -42.80 14.31
N PHE A 933 23.02 -43.40 14.14
CA PHE A 933 22.30 -43.35 12.86
C PHE A 933 21.74 -41.95 12.52
N PHE A 934 21.29 -41.19 13.52
CA PHE A 934 20.72 -39.85 13.34
C PHE A 934 21.78 -38.75 13.53
N TYR A 935 22.63 -38.91 14.53
CA TYR A 935 23.78 -38.06 14.78
C TYR A 935 25.05 -38.82 14.32
N ASN A 936 25.15 -39.04 13.01
CA ASN A 936 26.36 -39.61 12.42
C ASN A 936 27.36 -38.50 12.11
N SER A 937 28.50 -38.50 12.80
CA SER A 937 29.66 -37.70 12.38
C SER A 937 30.10 -38.06 10.96
N THR A 938 30.30 -37.03 10.13
CA THR A 938 30.74 -37.14 8.72
C THR A 938 32.15 -36.61 8.49
N GLY A 939 32.74 -35.93 9.48
CA GLY A 939 34.04 -35.28 9.42
C GLY A 939 34.76 -35.33 10.78
N HIS A 940 35.99 -34.82 10.81
CA HIS A 940 36.78 -34.64 12.02
C HIS A 940 37.91 -33.63 11.83
N TRP A 941 38.34 -33.35 10.60
CA TRP A 941 39.34 -32.32 10.33
C TRP A 941 38.80 -30.91 10.55
N ASP A 942 37.53 -30.66 10.29
CA ASP A 942 36.92 -29.37 10.62
C ASP A 942 36.68 -29.18 12.12
N ASP A 943 36.29 -30.23 12.85
CA ASP A 943 36.27 -30.26 14.32
C ASP A 943 37.67 -29.97 14.92
N LEU A 944 38.72 -30.63 14.40
CA LEU A 944 40.12 -30.37 14.79
C LEU A 944 40.53 -28.91 14.49
N ILE A 945 40.09 -28.35 13.37
CA ILE A 945 40.28 -26.92 13.01
C ILE A 945 39.48 -26.00 13.94
N TRP A 946 38.27 -26.39 14.35
CA TRP A 946 37.38 -25.63 15.24
C TRP A 946 37.93 -25.56 16.66
N ALA A 947 38.35 -26.69 17.22
CA ALA A 947 39.06 -26.73 18.50
C ALA A 947 40.36 -25.94 18.44
N ALA A 948 41.16 -26.09 17.37
CA ALA A 948 42.37 -25.29 17.19
C ALA A 948 42.09 -23.78 17.11
N ALA A 949 40.99 -23.37 16.45
CA ALA A 949 40.57 -21.97 16.36
C ALA A 949 40.15 -21.39 17.73
N TRP A 950 39.44 -22.16 18.56
CA TRP A 950 39.12 -21.77 19.93
C TRP A 950 40.37 -21.72 20.83
N MET A 951 41.22 -22.74 20.76
CA MET A 951 42.50 -22.80 21.50
C MET A 951 43.41 -21.63 21.14
N PHE A 952 43.47 -21.25 19.85
CA PHE A 952 44.11 -20.01 19.40
C PHE A 952 43.47 -18.78 20.04
N LYS A 953 42.15 -18.60 19.92
CA LYS A 953 41.41 -17.45 20.48
C LYS A 953 41.62 -17.26 21.97
N ALA A 954 41.73 -18.35 22.73
CA ALA A 954 41.89 -18.30 24.19
C ALA A 954 43.34 -18.12 24.68
N THR A 955 44.35 -18.30 23.82
CA THR A 955 45.77 -18.30 24.23
C THR A 955 46.67 -17.37 23.44
N GLY A 956 46.25 -16.92 22.25
CA GLY A 956 47.09 -16.22 21.28
C GLY A 956 48.25 -17.05 20.71
N ASN A 957 48.36 -18.34 21.08
CA ASN A 957 49.50 -19.17 20.72
C ASN A 957 49.43 -19.61 19.26
N GLN A 958 50.40 -19.13 18.48
CA GLN A 958 50.52 -19.38 17.03
C GLN A 958 50.66 -20.86 16.67
N SER A 959 51.03 -21.76 17.60
CA SER A 959 51.05 -23.20 17.32
C SER A 959 49.68 -23.73 16.92
N TYR A 960 48.58 -23.21 17.49
CA TYR A 960 47.24 -23.62 17.11
C TYR A 960 46.82 -23.11 15.72
N LEU A 961 47.34 -21.94 15.30
CA LEU A 961 47.13 -21.44 13.93
C LEU A 961 47.99 -22.21 12.90
N ALA A 962 49.19 -22.66 13.29
CA ALA A 962 49.98 -23.61 12.51
C ALA A 962 49.26 -24.96 12.38
N ASP A 963 48.62 -25.44 13.45
CA ASP A 963 47.83 -26.67 13.44
C ASP A 963 46.64 -26.58 12.47
N VAL A 964 45.84 -25.50 12.51
CA VAL A 964 44.77 -25.23 11.51
C VAL A 964 45.32 -25.33 10.08
N ASN A 965 46.44 -24.66 9.81
CA ASN A 965 47.07 -24.69 8.49
C ASN A 965 47.61 -26.08 8.11
N SER A 966 48.01 -26.89 9.08
CA SER A 966 48.44 -28.29 8.88
C SER A 966 47.28 -29.24 8.58
N PHE A 967 46.06 -28.94 9.06
CA PHE A 967 44.85 -29.77 8.86
C PHE A 967 44.09 -29.43 7.57
N LEU A 968 44.14 -28.18 7.11
CA LEU A 968 43.47 -27.70 5.89
C LEU A 968 43.72 -28.55 4.61
N PRO A 969 44.87 -29.22 4.40
CA PRO A 969 45.06 -30.12 3.27
C PRO A 969 44.40 -31.49 3.46
N GLN A 970 44.17 -31.94 4.69
CA GLN A 970 43.51 -33.22 4.97
C GLN A 970 41.99 -33.06 4.83
N TYR A 971 41.44 -32.01 5.47
CA TYR A 971 40.06 -31.55 5.29
C TYR A 971 39.65 -31.54 3.80
N ARG A 972 40.40 -30.80 2.97
CA ARG A 972 40.15 -30.68 1.51
C ARG A 972 40.28 -31.98 0.71
N ARG A 973 40.91 -33.03 1.23
CA ARG A 973 41.09 -34.32 0.54
C ARG A 973 40.12 -35.41 1.01
N GLN A 974 39.74 -35.39 2.29
CA GLN A 974 38.99 -36.48 2.92
C GLN A 974 37.51 -36.14 3.15
N GLU A 975 37.21 -34.88 3.44
CA GLU A 975 35.84 -34.40 3.78
C GLU A 975 35.23 -33.59 2.63
N GLN A 976 35.77 -33.75 1.41
CA GLN A 976 35.38 -33.14 0.12
C GLN A 976 34.47 -31.91 0.25
N PRO A 977 35.05 -30.70 0.42
CA PRO A 977 34.26 -29.51 0.68
C PRO A 977 33.28 -29.24 -0.46
N ILE A 978 31.98 -29.25 -0.17
CA ILE A 978 30.96 -28.79 -1.09
C ILE A 978 31.10 -27.26 -1.19
N ASP A 979 31.75 -26.83 -2.29
CA ASP A 979 32.40 -25.53 -2.51
C ASP A 979 31.72 -24.33 -1.83
N LEU A 980 32.20 -23.99 -0.62
CA LEU A 980 31.77 -22.81 0.16
C LEU A 980 30.24 -22.68 0.35
N GLY A 981 29.51 -23.78 0.14
CA GLY A 981 28.05 -23.87 0.13
C GLY A 981 27.48 -24.77 1.21
N TYR A 982 28.32 -25.53 1.92
CA TYR A 982 27.92 -26.21 3.15
C TYR A 982 27.91 -25.25 4.36
N ILE A 983 27.11 -25.61 5.36
CA ILE A 983 26.57 -24.74 6.41
C ILE A 983 27.31 -24.92 7.74
N THR A 984 26.96 -24.15 8.76
CA THR A 984 27.33 -24.41 10.16
C THR A 984 26.19 -25.10 10.90
N ASP A 985 26.49 -26.27 11.43
CA ASP A 985 25.64 -27.07 12.31
C ASP A 985 26.53 -27.90 13.27
N TRP A 986 25.95 -28.88 13.97
CA TRP A 986 26.65 -29.69 14.97
C TRP A 986 27.66 -30.71 14.38
N ASN A 987 27.58 -30.99 13.08
CA ASN A 987 28.39 -31.96 12.33
C ASN A 987 29.35 -31.26 11.35
N HIS A 988 29.10 -29.98 11.02
CA HIS A 988 29.95 -29.17 10.16
C HIS A 988 30.25 -27.81 10.80
N VAL A 989 31.46 -27.66 11.32
CA VAL A 989 31.93 -26.47 12.06
C VAL A 989 32.99 -25.65 11.31
N PHE A 990 33.43 -26.08 10.13
CA PHE A 990 34.46 -25.39 9.34
C PHE A 990 34.17 -23.90 9.09
N GLN A 991 32.95 -23.53 8.71
CA GLN A 991 32.62 -22.13 8.40
C GLN A 991 32.63 -21.24 9.65
N ALA A 992 32.12 -21.75 10.77
CA ALA A 992 32.22 -21.12 12.09
C ALA A 992 33.68 -20.91 12.50
N ALA A 993 34.56 -21.90 12.29
CA ALA A 993 35.99 -21.78 12.57
C ALA A 993 36.66 -20.68 11.73
N ASN A 994 36.32 -20.55 10.44
CA ASN A 994 36.83 -19.48 9.59
C ASN A 994 36.37 -18.09 10.07
N VAL A 995 35.10 -17.93 10.45
CA VAL A 995 34.58 -16.66 11.01
C VAL A 995 35.23 -16.34 12.36
N LEU A 996 35.37 -17.33 13.24
CA LEU A 996 36.03 -17.19 14.54
C LEU A 996 37.48 -16.71 14.40
N LEU A 997 38.23 -17.29 13.46
CA LEU A 997 39.60 -16.87 13.13
C LEU A 997 39.65 -15.49 12.46
N ALA A 998 38.67 -15.15 11.61
CA ALA A 998 38.56 -13.83 11.00
C ALA A 998 38.23 -12.70 11.99
N VAL A 999 37.66 -13.01 13.17
CA VAL A 999 37.40 -12.03 14.25
C VAL A 999 38.36 -12.17 15.44
N SER A 1000 39.38 -13.04 15.35
CA SER A 1000 40.34 -13.31 16.43
C SER A 1000 41.81 -13.34 16.00
N SER A 1001 42.10 -13.28 14.69
CA SER A 1001 43.44 -13.26 14.11
C SER A 1001 43.58 -12.13 13.08
N ASN A 1002 44.81 -11.74 12.76
CA ASN A 1002 45.11 -10.73 11.73
C ASN A 1002 45.35 -11.35 10.33
N ASP A 1003 45.00 -12.63 10.12
CA ASP A 1003 45.23 -13.33 8.86
C ASP A 1003 44.06 -13.08 7.86
N LEU A 1004 44.36 -12.28 6.84
CA LEU A 1004 43.43 -11.90 5.77
C LEU A 1004 42.83 -13.08 5.00
N SER A 1005 43.44 -14.27 5.04
CA SER A 1005 42.88 -15.47 4.40
C SER A 1005 41.58 -15.91 5.08
N PHE A 1006 41.42 -15.71 6.39
CA PHE A 1006 40.17 -16.04 7.09
C PHE A 1006 39.10 -14.98 6.85
N HIS A 1007 39.46 -13.70 6.80
CA HIS A 1007 38.55 -12.63 6.34
C HIS A 1007 37.97 -12.94 4.96
N ARG A 1008 38.80 -13.35 3.99
CA ARG A 1008 38.33 -13.73 2.65
C ARG A 1008 37.38 -14.94 2.68
N LYS A 1009 37.71 -16.00 3.43
CA LYS A 1009 36.83 -17.20 3.57
C LYS A 1009 35.47 -16.82 4.17
N ALA A 1010 35.46 -16.03 5.25
CA ALA A 1010 34.24 -15.55 5.89
C ALA A 1010 33.39 -14.67 4.95
N GLN A 1011 34.01 -13.78 4.18
CA GLN A 1011 33.34 -12.95 3.19
C GLN A 1011 32.66 -13.78 2.10
N VAL A 1012 33.37 -14.75 1.50
CA VAL A 1012 32.82 -15.59 0.43
C VAL A 1012 31.68 -16.46 0.94
N MET A 1013 31.82 -17.09 2.12
CA MET A 1013 30.75 -17.88 2.73
C MET A 1013 29.48 -17.04 2.98
N LEU A 1014 29.61 -15.86 3.61
CA LEU A 1014 28.48 -14.98 3.85
C LEU A 1014 27.87 -14.43 2.56
N GLN A 1015 28.69 -14.16 1.53
CA GLN A 1015 28.23 -13.62 0.25
C GLN A 1015 27.53 -14.68 -0.61
N ASN A 1016 27.95 -15.96 -0.56
CA ASN A 1016 27.19 -17.07 -1.14
C ASN A 1016 25.77 -17.14 -0.58
N TRP A 1017 25.63 -17.00 0.75
CA TRP A 1017 24.33 -16.99 1.42
C TRP A 1017 23.47 -15.76 1.12
N ILE A 1018 24.08 -14.58 1.05
CA ILE A 1018 23.36 -13.30 0.87
C ILE A 1018 23.01 -13.02 -0.60
N CYS A 1019 23.76 -13.58 -1.56
CA CYS A 1019 23.56 -13.38 -2.99
C CYS A 1019 23.15 -14.63 -3.78
N ALA A 1020 22.93 -15.78 -3.13
CA ALA A 1020 22.65 -17.08 -3.78
C ALA A 1020 23.75 -17.51 -4.79
N LEU A 1021 25.00 -17.09 -4.57
CA LEU A 1021 26.13 -17.39 -5.45
C LEU A 1021 26.57 -18.84 -5.30
N GLY A 1022 26.98 -19.46 -6.40
CA GLY A 1022 27.32 -20.89 -6.45
C GLY A 1022 26.11 -21.83 -6.61
N GLY A 1023 24.88 -21.31 -6.56
CA GLY A 1023 23.66 -22.07 -6.88
C GLY A 1023 23.22 -23.10 -5.82
N THR A 1024 23.88 -23.14 -4.65
CA THR A 1024 23.53 -24.02 -3.53
C THR A 1024 22.51 -23.39 -2.57
N THR A 1025 22.71 -22.13 -2.18
CA THR A 1025 21.73 -21.37 -1.38
C THR A 1025 20.74 -20.66 -2.31
N ALA A 1026 19.47 -20.67 -1.93
CA ALA A 1026 18.36 -19.95 -2.54
C ALA A 1026 17.63 -19.11 -1.46
N PHE A 1027 16.61 -18.34 -1.87
CA PHE A 1027 15.67 -17.71 -0.96
C PHE A 1027 14.27 -18.27 -1.19
N THR A 1028 13.56 -18.61 -0.12
CA THR A 1028 12.15 -19.02 -0.19
C THR A 1028 11.27 -17.86 -0.70
N PRO A 1029 10.04 -18.10 -1.19
CA PRO A 1029 9.11 -17.04 -1.61
C PRO A 1029 8.92 -15.91 -0.60
N GLN A 1030 8.99 -16.20 0.71
CA GLN A 1030 8.91 -15.21 1.79
C GLN A 1030 10.28 -14.60 2.15
N GLY A 1031 11.41 -15.19 1.76
CA GLY A 1031 12.75 -14.62 1.94
C GLY A 1031 13.54 -15.19 3.11
N ARG A 1032 13.25 -16.42 3.55
CA ARG A 1032 14.22 -17.22 4.32
C ARG A 1032 15.36 -17.61 3.39
N ALA A 1033 16.60 -17.44 3.82
CA ALA A 1033 17.76 -18.02 3.17
C ALA A 1033 17.76 -19.54 3.40
N TRP A 1034 17.69 -20.31 2.33
CA TRP A 1034 17.42 -21.74 2.36
C TRP A 1034 18.43 -22.49 1.49
N ASN A 1035 18.87 -23.65 1.94
CA ASN A 1035 19.88 -24.45 1.26
C ASN A 1035 19.46 -25.93 1.37
N PRO A 1036 19.45 -26.70 0.27
CA PRO A 1036 18.93 -28.08 0.26
C PRO A 1036 19.80 -29.05 1.06
N LEU A 1037 21.05 -28.67 1.39
CA LEU A 1037 22.02 -29.54 2.06
C LEU A 1037 21.88 -29.52 3.59
N ALA A 1038 21.44 -28.39 4.16
CA ALA A 1038 20.91 -28.32 5.53
C ALA A 1038 19.84 -27.21 5.60
N ASN A 1039 18.57 -27.62 5.52
CA ASN A 1039 17.42 -26.77 5.21
C ASN A 1039 16.69 -26.23 6.45
N THR A 1040 17.22 -26.45 7.65
CA THR A 1040 16.54 -26.16 8.92
C THR A 1040 16.57 -24.68 9.31
N THR A 1041 15.68 -24.30 10.20
CA THR A 1041 15.67 -22.98 10.86
C THR A 1041 16.94 -22.75 11.69
N GLY A 1042 17.47 -23.78 12.35
CA GLY A 1042 18.74 -23.71 13.09
C GLY A 1042 19.93 -23.45 12.18
N ALA A 1043 20.02 -24.12 11.03
CA ALA A 1043 21.04 -23.83 10.02
C ALA A 1043 20.95 -22.38 9.51
N THR A 1044 19.72 -21.90 9.26
CA THR A 1044 19.45 -20.48 8.92
C THR A 1044 19.93 -19.54 10.04
N GLY A 1045 19.63 -19.87 11.30
CA GLY A 1045 19.97 -19.11 12.49
C GLY A 1045 21.46 -19.08 12.81
N ASN A 1046 22.18 -20.18 12.57
CA ASN A 1046 23.62 -20.27 12.70
C ASN A 1046 24.32 -19.32 11.71
N VAL A 1047 23.88 -19.25 10.46
CA VAL A 1047 24.47 -18.30 9.49
C VAL A 1047 24.07 -16.86 9.78
N ALA A 1048 22.84 -16.60 10.24
CA ALA A 1048 22.44 -15.28 10.74
C ALA A 1048 23.31 -14.83 11.93
N PHE A 1049 23.65 -15.73 12.84
CA PHE A 1049 24.60 -15.47 13.93
C PHE A 1049 26.00 -15.14 13.42
N LEU A 1050 26.56 -15.96 12.53
CA LEU A 1050 27.88 -15.71 11.93
C LEU A 1050 27.93 -14.37 11.17
N ALA A 1051 26.84 -14.02 10.47
CA ALA A 1051 26.69 -12.72 9.81
C ALA A 1051 26.64 -11.55 10.81
N ALA A 1052 25.94 -11.70 11.94
CA ALA A 1052 25.91 -10.69 13.00
C ALA A 1052 27.29 -10.54 13.69
N VAL A 1053 28.03 -11.64 13.89
CA VAL A 1053 29.35 -11.63 14.54
C VAL A 1053 30.38 -10.96 13.63
N TYR A 1054 30.44 -11.35 12.36
CA TYR A 1054 31.38 -10.78 11.40
C TYR A 1054 31.00 -9.33 11.04
N GLY A 1055 29.71 -9.06 10.82
CA GLY A 1055 29.21 -7.73 10.45
C GLY A 1055 29.41 -6.65 11.51
N GLN A 1056 29.51 -7.03 12.79
CA GLN A 1056 29.77 -6.10 13.90
C GLN A 1056 31.24 -6.09 14.36
N HIS A 1057 32.11 -6.90 13.75
CA HIS A 1057 33.53 -6.91 14.10
C HIS A 1057 34.28 -5.70 13.51
N PRO A 1058 34.95 -4.87 14.33
CA PRO A 1058 35.67 -3.69 13.85
C PRO A 1058 36.98 -4.07 13.17
N SER A 1059 36.96 -4.22 11.84
CA SER A 1059 38.13 -4.52 11.01
C SER A 1059 38.15 -3.72 9.72
N SER A 1060 39.34 -3.26 9.31
CA SER A 1060 39.57 -2.60 8.00
C SER A 1060 39.28 -3.52 6.81
N SER A 1061 39.19 -4.83 7.02
CA SER A 1061 38.78 -5.82 6.03
C SER A 1061 37.28 -5.73 5.67
N ILE A 1062 36.47 -5.02 6.45
CA ILE A 1062 35.00 -4.95 6.31
C ILE A 1062 34.59 -3.49 6.08
N THR A 1063 34.06 -3.19 4.89
CA THR A 1063 33.51 -1.85 4.63
C THR A 1063 32.22 -1.60 5.42
N PRO A 1064 31.85 -0.34 5.73
CA PRO A 1064 30.58 -0.03 6.40
C PRO A 1064 29.35 -0.56 5.64
N ALA A 1065 29.41 -0.63 4.30
CA ALA A 1065 28.36 -1.22 3.47
C ALA A 1065 28.24 -2.74 3.65
N GLN A 1066 29.37 -3.47 3.69
CA GLN A 1066 29.38 -4.91 4.00
C GLN A 1066 28.90 -5.18 5.43
N SER A 1067 29.40 -4.43 6.41
CA SER A 1067 28.96 -4.49 7.81
C SER A 1067 27.45 -4.36 7.94
N ALA A 1068 26.87 -3.28 7.40
CA ALA A 1068 25.44 -3.05 7.41
C ALA A 1068 24.68 -4.17 6.67
N ARG A 1069 25.19 -4.67 5.54
CA ARG A 1069 24.58 -5.78 4.79
C ARG A 1069 24.51 -7.08 5.59
N TYR A 1070 25.61 -7.47 6.25
CA TYR A 1070 25.65 -8.69 7.08
C TYR A 1070 24.69 -8.59 8.27
N ILE A 1071 24.61 -7.42 8.92
CA ILE A 1071 23.67 -7.13 10.00
C ILE A 1071 22.22 -7.16 9.50
N CYS A 1072 21.94 -6.59 8.32
CA CYS A 1072 20.62 -6.58 7.71
C CYS A 1072 20.15 -7.97 7.27
N PHE A 1073 21.07 -8.85 6.83
CA PHE A 1073 20.78 -10.27 6.61
C PHE A 1073 20.43 -10.99 7.92
N ALA A 1074 21.26 -10.86 8.96
CA ALA A 1074 20.97 -11.46 10.26
C ALA A 1074 19.60 -11.01 10.80
N ARG A 1075 19.31 -9.70 10.65
CA ARG A 1075 18.04 -9.07 11.01
C ARG A 1075 16.86 -9.62 10.20
N SER A 1076 16.99 -9.83 8.89
CA SER A 1076 15.90 -10.40 8.08
C SER A 1076 15.60 -11.85 8.43
N GLN A 1077 16.63 -12.67 8.69
CA GLN A 1077 16.44 -14.07 9.09
C GLN A 1077 15.80 -14.21 10.48
N MET A 1078 16.21 -13.40 11.46
CA MET A 1078 15.56 -13.41 12.78
C MET A 1078 14.11 -12.89 12.72
N ARG A 1079 13.82 -11.88 11.90
CA ARG A 1079 12.44 -11.42 11.66
C ARG A 1079 11.58 -12.48 10.97
N TYR A 1080 12.14 -13.23 10.02
CA TYR A 1080 11.45 -14.38 9.41
C TYR A 1080 11.05 -15.40 10.50
N ILE A 1081 11.98 -15.82 11.36
CA ILE A 1081 11.73 -16.82 12.43
C ILE A 1081 10.66 -16.33 13.44
N LEU A 1082 10.53 -15.01 13.65
CA LEU A 1082 9.50 -14.42 14.53
C LEU A 1082 8.17 -14.09 13.81
N GLY A 1083 8.00 -14.43 12.52
CA GLY A 1083 6.73 -14.28 11.81
C GLY A 1083 6.47 -12.88 11.24
N ASP A 1084 7.46 -12.27 10.59
CA ASP A 1084 7.31 -10.97 9.88
C ASP A 1084 6.45 -11.09 8.60
N LYS A 1085 6.60 -12.21 7.89
CA LYS A 1085 5.91 -12.52 6.62
C LYS A 1085 5.15 -13.84 6.64
N THR A 1086 5.61 -14.79 7.44
CA THR A 1086 4.95 -16.06 7.76
C THR A 1086 4.26 -15.93 9.12
N ASP A 1087 3.65 -17.02 9.58
CA ASP A 1087 3.50 -17.23 11.02
C ASP A 1087 4.89 -17.50 11.66
N SER A 1088 4.99 -17.34 12.98
CA SER A 1088 6.23 -17.49 13.73
C SER A 1088 6.64 -18.95 13.83
N LEU A 1089 7.94 -19.19 13.89
CA LEU A 1089 8.56 -20.50 14.09
C LEU A 1089 9.15 -20.62 15.51
N MET A 1090 9.01 -19.60 16.35
CA MET A 1090 9.37 -19.61 17.77
C MET A 1090 8.12 -19.73 18.65
N VAL A 1091 8.07 -20.74 19.51
CA VAL A 1091 6.98 -20.97 20.46
C VAL A 1091 6.87 -19.81 21.46
N GLY A 1092 5.66 -19.29 21.66
CA GLY A 1092 5.39 -18.21 22.62
C GLY A 1092 5.88 -16.81 22.23
N ASN A 1093 6.47 -16.61 21.04
CA ASN A 1093 6.91 -15.30 20.54
C ASN A 1093 6.48 -15.09 19.08
N GLY A 1094 6.35 -13.83 18.66
CA GLY A 1094 6.01 -13.46 17.29
C GLY A 1094 4.50 -13.53 16.98
N ARG A 1095 4.19 -13.57 15.69
CA ARG A 1095 2.82 -13.73 15.17
C ARG A 1095 2.45 -15.22 15.13
N ASN A 1096 1.30 -15.62 15.66
CA ASN A 1096 0.78 -16.99 15.56
C ASN A 1096 1.85 -18.08 15.84
N PRO A 1097 2.48 -18.08 17.03
CA PRO A 1097 3.55 -19.04 17.36
C PRO A 1097 3.08 -20.50 17.28
N PRO A 1098 3.99 -21.47 17.06
CA PRO A 1098 3.65 -22.89 17.06
C PRO A 1098 3.15 -23.33 18.45
N THR A 1099 2.16 -24.21 18.48
CA THR A 1099 1.47 -24.68 19.69
C THR A 1099 1.43 -26.20 19.82
N HIS A 1100 1.77 -26.94 18.75
CA HIS A 1100 1.76 -28.40 18.70
C HIS A 1100 3.18 -28.98 18.53
N VAL A 1101 4.21 -28.37 19.14
CA VAL A 1101 5.60 -28.83 18.95
C VAL A 1101 5.85 -30.24 19.48
N GLN A 1102 6.69 -31.01 18.75
CA GLN A 1102 7.07 -32.39 19.08
C GLN A 1102 8.07 -32.43 20.26
N ASN A 1103 7.56 -32.14 21.47
CA ASN A 1103 8.29 -32.19 22.72
C ASN A 1103 7.44 -32.92 23.78
N ARG A 1104 8.02 -33.92 24.45
CA ARG A 1104 7.24 -34.81 25.32
C ARG A 1104 6.70 -34.09 26.55
N ALA A 1105 7.59 -33.51 27.35
CA ALA A 1105 7.23 -32.82 28.58
C ALA A 1105 6.20 -31.71 28.35
N ALA A 1106 6.33 -30.92 27.28
CA ALA A 1106 5.36 -29.88 26.95
C ALA A 1106 4.00 -30.42 26.46
N SER A 1107 3.98 -31.56 25.77
CA SER A 1107 2.75 -32.20 25.28
C SER A 1107 1.98 -32.98 26.36
N CYS A 1108 2.61 -33.31 27.48
CA CYS A 1108 1.96 -34.04 28.56
C CYS A 1108 0.95 -33.16 29.31
N PRO A 1109 -0.20 -33.73 29.73
CA PRO A 1109 -1.09 -33.09 30.69
C PRO A 1109 -0.57 -33.22 32.12
N ASP A 1110 -1.05 -32.35 33.02
CA ASP A 1110 -0.75 -32.44 34.46
C ASP A 1110 -1.24 -33.76 35.09
N PRO A 1111 -0.49 -34.32 36.07
CA PRO A 1111 -0.96 -35.44 36.89
C PRO A 1111 -2.30 -35.14 37.58
N PRO A 1112 -3.21 -36.12 37.75
CA PRO A 1112 -2.99 -37.56 37.57
C PRO A 1112 -3.27 -38.08 36.16
N THR A 1113 -3.46 -37.23 35.15
CA THR A 1113 -3.71 -37.68 33.78
C THR A 1113 -2.47 -38.39 33.22
N ALA A 1114 -2.61 -39.64 32.79
CA ALA A 1114 -1.49 -40.41 32.25
C ALA A 1114 -1.01 -39.81 30.91
N CYS A 1115 0.28 -39.50 30.79
CA CYS A 1115 0.90 -39.11 29.53
C CYS A 1115 1.39 -40.36 28.77
N ASN A 1116 0.93 -40.52 27.53
CA ASN A 1116 1.33 -41.57 26.60
C ASN A 1116 1.09 -41.11 25.14
N ALA A 1117 1.41 -41.94 24.15
CA ALA A 1117 1.25 -41.58 22.74
C ALA A 1117 -0.21 -41.28 22.32
N ALA A 1118 -1.21 -41.87 22.98
CA ALA A 1118 -2.63 -41.61 22.69
C ALA A 1118 -3.17 -40.38 23.43
N SER A 1119 -2.65 -40.05 24.62
CA SER A 1119 -3.10 -38.92 25.44
C SER A 1119 -2.27 -37.63 25.31
N ALA A 1120 -1.14 -37.68 24.61
CA ALA A 1120 -0.29 -36.51 24.36
C ALA A 1120 0.22 -36.42 22.91
N PHE A 1121 0.85 -37.46 22.35
CA PHE A 1121 1.46 -37.36 21.01
C PHE A 1121 0.41 -37.13 19.90
N ASN A 1122 -0.54 -38.06 19.79
CA ASN A 1122 -1.55 -38.11 18.71
C ASN A 1122 -2.74 -37.15 18.91
N VAL A 1123 -2.77 -36.35 19.98
CA VAL A 1123 -3.90 -35.49 20.32
C VAL A 1123 -3.89 -34.22 19.47
N THR A 1124 -5.03 -33.84 18.89
CA THR A 1124 -5.16 -32.67 17.98
C THR A 1124 -5.31 -31.32 18.68
N THR A 1125 -5.20 -31.27 20.02
CA THR A 1125 -5.16 -30.03 20.79
C THR A 1125 -3.73 -29.51 20.96
N PRO A 1126 -3.55 -28.21 21.23
CA PRO A 1126 -2.26 -27.64 21.64
C PRO A 1126 -1.59 -28.40 22.77
N ASN A 1127 -0.26 -28.24 22.88
CA ASN A 1127 0.51 -28.69 24.03
C ASN A 1127 -0.04 -28.04 25.32
N PRO A 1128 -0.36 -28.81 26.38
CA PRO A 1128 -0.85 -28.27 27.65
C PRO A 1128 0.11 -27.26 28.30
N HIS A 1129 1.41 -27.37 28.02
CA HIS A 1129 2.42 -26.43 28.47
C HIS A 1129 3.11 -25.75 27.28
N VAL A 1130 3.24 -24.42 27.34
CA VAL A 1130 3.89 -23.61 26.29
C VAL A 1130 5.41 -23.71 26.44
N LEU A 1131 6.07 -24.41 25.52
CA LEU A 1131 7.53 -24.57 25.45
C LEU A 1131 8.22 -23.29 24.94
N THR A 1132 8.08 -22.21 25.70
CA THR A 1132 8.48 -20.84 25.34
C THR A 1132 9.91 -20.78 24.80
N GLY A 1133 10.07 -20.11 23.64
CA GLY A 1133 11.36 -19.86 22.99
C GLY A 1133 11.92 -20.99 22.14
N ALA A 1134 11.33 -22.18 22.15
CA ALA A 1134 11.74 -23.27 21.27
C ALA A 1134 11.49 -22.90 19.80
N VAL A 1135 12.46 -23.16 18.92
CA VAL A 1135 12.31 -22.93 17.48
C VAL A 1135 12.14 -24.25 16.75
N VAL A 1136 11.12 -24.32 15.91
CA VAL A 1136 10.78 -25.54 15.15
C VAL A 1136 11.74 -25.77 13.98
N GLU A 1137 12.22 -27.00 13.77
CA GLU A 1137 13.29 -27.36 12.84
C GLU A 1137 12.98 -26.98 11.37
N PHE A 1138 11.70 -27.08 10.95
CA PHE A 1138 11.10 -26.63 9.68
C PHE A 1138 12.00 -26.57 8.41
N GLY A 1139 11.86 -27.58 7.54
CA GLY A 1139 12.72 -27.76 6.36
C GLY A 1139 12.21 -27.18 5.03
N SER A 1140 10.94 -26.80 4.91
CA SER A 1140 10.33 -26.55 3.58
C SER A 1140 10.81 -25.27 2.86
N TYR A 1141 11.04 -25.38 1.55
CA TYR A 1141 11.34 -24.26 0.65
C TYR A 1141 10.09 -23.41 0.31
N SER A 1142 8.88 -23.98 0.40
CA SER A 1142 7.64 -23.31 -0.01
C SER A 1142 7.01 -22.41 1.07
N ASP A 1143 7.73 -22.17 2.18
CA ASP A 1143 7.25 -21.48 3.39
C ASP A 1143 5.99 -22.10 4.05
N SER A 1144 5.58 -23.30 3.60
CA SER A 1144 4.42 -24.03 4.10
C SER A 1144 4.76 -24.82 5.37
N PHE A 1145 4.81 -24.15 6.52
CA PHE A 1145 4.81 -24.79 7.83
C PHE A 1145 3.40 -25.30 8.21
N GLN A 1146 3.34 -26.41 8.96
CA GLN A 1146 2.10 -26.95 9.54
C GLN A 1146 2.34 -27.29 11.01
N ASP A 1147 1.69 -26.56 11.92
CA ASP A 1147 1.77 -26.75 13.38
C ASP A 1147 1.01 -28.01 13.81
N VAL A 1148 1.63 -29.17 13.58
CA VAL A 1148 1.06 -30.50 13.86
C VAL A 1148 2.11 -31.37 14.54
N ARG A 1149 1.82 -31.93 15.72
CA ARG A 1149 2.81 -32.62 16.57
C ARG A 1149 3.43 -33.88 15.96
N THR A 1150 2.70 -34.53 15.04
CA THR A 1150 3.17 -35.70 14.31
C THR A 1150 3.97 -35.35 13.05
N ASN A 1151 4.05 -34.06 12.65
CA ASN A 1151 4.90 -33.60 11.57
C ASN A 1151 6.35 -33.40 12.04
N ASN A 1152 7.32 -33.82 11.23
CA ASN A 1152 8.75 -33.65 11.49
C ASN A 1152 9.16 -32.16 11.54
N ASP A 1153 8.49 -31.26 10.81
CA ASP A 1153 8.82 -29.83 10.86
C ASP A 1153 8.61 -29.23 12.26
N SER A 1154 7.70 -29.79 13.06
CA SER A 1154 7.30 -29.33 14.41
C SER A 1154 8.28 -29.74 15.51
N ARG A 1155 9.40 -30.38 15.16
CA ARG A 1155 10.47 -30.79 16.09
C ARG A 1155 11.24 -29.61 16.63
N VAL A 1156 11.78 -29.78 17.84
CA VAL A 1156 12.57 -28.77 18.55
C VAL A 1156 13.78 -29.45 19.19
N SER A 1157 14.96 -28.83 19.11
CA SER A 1157 16.23 -29.43 19.55
C SER A 1157 17.24 -28.38 20.03
N VAL A 1158 18.17 -28.80 20.89
CA VAL A 1158 19.10 -27.91 21.61
C VAL A 1158 20.11 -27.19 20.70
N GLU A 1159 20.48 -27.79 19.58
CA GLU A 1159 21.32 -27.19 18.53
C GLU A 1159 20.55 -26.23 17.64
N ASN A 1160 19.24 -26.46 17.41
CA ASN A 1160 18.42 -25.64 16.52
C ASN A 1160 18.25 -24.22 17.07
N ASN A 1161 18.15 -24.08 18.40
CA ASN A 1161 18.11 -22.79 19.10
C ASN A 1161 19.48 -22.10 19.26
N ALA A 1162 20.61 -22.78 18.99
CA ALA A 1162 21.91 -22.36 19.52
C ALA A 1162 22.44 -21.06 18.89
N GLY A 1163 22.60 -21.03 17.57
CA GLY A 1163 22.95 -19.79 16.86
C GLY A 1163 21.86 -18.73 16.96
N ILE A 1164 20.58 -19.14 16.96
CA ILE A 1164 19.43 -18.22 17.08
C ILE A 1164 19.52 -17.38 18.35
N THR A 1165 19.81 -18.00 19.49
CA THR A 1165 19.95 -17.30 20.79
C THR A 1165 21.01 -16.21 20.72
N GLY A 1166 22.17 -16.50 20.10
CA GLY A 1166 23.25 -15.53 19.90
C GLY A 1166 22.90 -14.45 18.86
N ALA A 1167 22.22 -14.80 17.77
CA ALA A 1167 21.80 -13.86 16.73
C ALA A 1167 20.79 -12.83 17.26
N LEU A 1168 19.82 -13.27 18.07
CA LEU A 1168 18.82 -12.40 18.69
C LEU A 1168 19.49 -11.39 19.64
N ALA A 1169 20.33 -11.86 20.58
CA ALA A 1169 21.08 -10.98 21.47
C ALA A 1169 22.00 -10.01 20.70
N GLY A 1170 22.66 -10.49 19.64
CA GLY A 1170 23.50 -9.68 18.76
C GLY A 1170 22.78 -8.62 17.95
N LEU A 1171 21.45 -8.70 17.82
CA LEU A 1171 20.64 -7.71 17.09
C LEU A 1171 20.00 -6.63 17.99
N VAL A 1172 19.98 -6.82 19.32
CA VAL A 1172 19.38 -5.87 20.29
C VAL A 1172 19.97 -4.47 20.13
N ASN A 1173 21.30 -4.38 20.05
CA ASN A 1173 22.05 -3.13 19.94
C ASN A 1173 22.75 -2.95 18.57
N ALA A 1174 22.45 -3.79 17.59
CA ALA A 1174 23.11 -3.72 16.28
C ALA A 1174 22.74 -2.45 15.52
N PRO A 1175 23.69 -1.79 14.84
CA PRO A 1175 23.43 -0.54 14.13
C PRO A 1175 22.40 -0.66 13.00
N GLY A 1176 21.79 0.48 12.65
CA GLY A 1176 20.71 0.58 11.67
C GLY A 1176 19.37 0.06 12.19
N THR A 1177 18.27 0.60 11.66
CA THR A 1177 16.91 0.06 11.87
C THR A 1177 16.55 -0.93 10.76
N PHE A 1178 15.45 -1.68 10.93
CA PHE A 1178 14.92 -2.49 9.83
C PHE A 1178 14.50 -1.64 8.63
N ASP A 1179 13.91 -0.46 8.84
CA ASP A 1179 13.64 0.53 7.77
C ASP A 1179 14.91 0.85 6.97
N SER A 1180 16.05 1.07 7.63
CA SER A 1180 17.32 1.36 6.94
C SER A 1180 17.88 0.16 6.17
N CYS A 1181 17.58 -1.07 6.60
CA CYS A 1181 17.89 -2.27 5.82
C CYS A 1181 17.05 -2.34 4.54
N LEU A 1182 15.74 -2.10 4.64
CA LEU A 1182 14.83 -2.06 3.50
C LEU A 1182 15.22 -0.97 2.49
N GLN A 1183 15.58 0.22 2.97
CA GLN A 1183 15.98 1.36 2.13
C GLN A 1183 17.37 1.20 1.50
N GLY A 1184 18.32 0.54 2.19
CA GLY A 1184 19.70 0.41 1.73
C GLY A 1184 20.03 -0.87 0.95
N PHE A 1185 19.29 -1.96 1.19
CA PHE A 1185 19.57 -3.29 0.63
C PHE A 1185 18.32 -4.06 0.16
N GLY A 1186 17.14 -3.42 0.24
CA GLY A 1186 15.85 -4.07 0.01
C GLY A 1186 15.46 -5.07 1.11
N VAL A 1187 14.40 -5.85 0.85
CA VAL A 1187 14.39 -7.22 1.37
C VAL A 1187 15.42 -7.99 0.55
N LEU A 1188 16.27 -8.77 1.19
CA LEU A 1188 17.19 -9.69 0.49
C LEU A 1188 16.37 -10.84 -0.13
N THR A 1189 15.83 -10.58 -1.32
CA THR A 1189 15.23 -11.55 -2.24
C THR A 1189 16.10 -11.65 -3.49
N SER A 1190 15.98 -12.75 -4.22
CA SER A 1190 16.76 -13.01 -5.44
C SER A 1190 16.57 -11.90 -6.50
N GLY A 1191 17.68 -11.44 -7.10
CA GLY A 1191 17.67 -10.69 -8.36
C GLY A 1191 17.73 -9.14 -8.29
N GLY A 1192 18.08 -8.53 -7.15
CA GLY A 1192 18.37 -7.09 -7.07
C GLY A 1192 19.85 -6.74 -7.38
N ASP A 1193 20.11 -5.51 -7.86
CA ASP A 1193 21.40 -4.99 -8.37
C ASP A 1193 22.58 -4.96 -7.36
N VAL A 1194 22.44 -5.57 -6.18
CA VAL A 1194 23.34 -5.43 -5.03
C VAL A 1194 24.44 -6.51 -5.00
N CYS A 1195 24.55 -7.37 -6.02
CA CYS A 1195 25.47 -8.51 -6.06
C CYS A 1195 26.39 -8.45 -7.29
N ASP A 1196 27.28 -7.46 -7.35
CA ASP A 1196 28.23 -7.31 -8.46
C ASP A 1196 29.29 -8.44 -8.46
N ALA A 1197 29.06 -9.43 -9.33
CA ALA A 1197 29.90 -10.61 -9.51
C ALA A 1197 31.28 -10.28 -10.12
N SER A 1198 31.49 -9.09 -10.69
CA SER A 1198 32.81 -8.70 -11.24
C SER A 1198 33.91 -8.66 -10.16
N SER A 1199 33.52 -8.42 -8.91
CA SER A 1199 34.41 -8.41 -7.75
C SER A 1199 35.02 -9.77 -7.39
N ILE A 1200 34.46 -10.88 -7.90
CA ILE A 1200 34.80 -12.25 -7.47
C ILE A 1200 35.85 -12.91 -8.39
N VAL A 1201 35.87 -12.55 -9.67
CA VAL A 1201 36.73 -13.21 -10.69
C VAL A 1201 38.17 -12.66 -10.69
N ALA A 1202 38.45 -11.61 -9.92
CA ALA A 1202 39.70 -10.84 -9.97
C ALA A 1202 40.59 -10.95 -8.70
N SER A 1203 40.29 -11.83 -7.74
CA SER A 1203 40.93 -11.83 -6.40
C SER A 1203 41.44 -13.16 -5.89
#